data_AF-A0A9P8GMN5-F1
#
_entry.id   AF-A0A9P8GMN5-F1
#
_cell.length_a   1.000
_cell.length_b   1.000
_cell.length_c   1.000
_cell.angle_alpha   90.00
_cell.angle_beta   90.00
_cell.angle_gamma   90.00
#
_symmetry.space_group_name_H-M   'P 1'
#
loop_
_entity.id
_entity.type
_entity.pdbx_description
1 polymer ?
#
loop_
_entity_poly.entity_id
_entity_poly.type
_entity_poly.pdbx_seq_one_letter_code
_entity_poly.pdbx_strand_id
1 'polypeptide(L)'
;MAEHFFIKRSTGGLFALVIVLLFAISAHLHSCNNPTHDHVLQTKVSRGIKDLRDGLSDVFGDSTYQTANASLVRRDDYSCGPGNPCSNGACCGVSGYCGYGPTYCGSGCSSKCDATAECGQYAKEPGQKCPLNTCCSQYGFCGTTTDFCTTKCQSNCVEHPTPPGGGSSTGILQNKVIGYYESWADTLACHRVAPTDLPLDALTHVNYAFAYIDPGSLRIVTMDAATEASLFSDTANLKIVKPDLKVFVSVGGWSFSDNGTATQPVYGDIAADSGKRQKFANNVVQFMRQYGFDGIDIDWEYPGAPDRGGKKQDTANYVLLLQTLKQTFDASGGDFGLSFTTPSSYWYLRWFDLPGLLKYADWTNLMTYDLHGIWDSSDPIGAIVQGHTNLTEIKLAAELFWRVNIPPSKIVMGFGFYGRSFTLASSSCTIPGCAFSGASNPGPCTQTGGYLAYYELESVLNNNPSIKPIHDEDAAVMYFVWNNNQWISYDNAATYKQKVDWANSVGLGGAMIWASDQDDDKYSAHAALLGMTIKSTSSLRDLQLTDLANSNPVSVSQSLASFNGQQCKTYSGKCVDLNDNAAMSAACGSGMTVVGWDDAGCGKKNHHYGKPVCCPTITAPKNCIWRGDNNGKGSSRDCSAQCWAGEVNMAGIMSSWGGGFTNDGNTNKCARGKKVFCCPDPGFSQLTSGCGYTGCGKNCGVGQTQLFEAGCFWGGTQKYCCPSPAPFSDCHWVTKTDSTGVDSDCANAVCAKDEIEILRSSSGSGATLCAYGRQQPACCKISKAPDPPAMCSSDLCQLPGVCTNDGTPGIAANKRDLALVESVEHQALEKRGQDHYEAHIGPYVFILIAAVVNEISRLYAGPNNNLIIRRQYRLRPGSCIGPAIDIQVVAAGTNPPGLTGDQTEHPLEPQFAARFLETIVRGRLRGPNGPLPSPYVPPINADTIDRFWDHPLHGLGLRPAIGGPNGDRPSTAQERFMGAFGSVDWPEPLIPTDSQINGPKGALWGLNDPISLDTIGRQARAAVRADTPATANSLLQSVRIGFAIMEYMNDQDFISRFTLARNQVRTQLGYIETEFANEGIPVTGLQEWWDIALDDFMVQLQTRVRTFTDAAITAAFAPFNTQTAPNLGIYNQVITTLNNYNTRLQNGQGMTFDAQYFVNIQPPT
;
A
#
# COMPACT_ATOMS: atom_id res chain seq x y z
N MET A 1 61.29 19.19 -24.73
CA MET A 1 60.36 20.24 -24.25
C MET A 1 59.13 19.49 -23.76
N ALA A 2 59.19 18.99 -22.53
CA ALA A 2 58.88 19.71 -21.27
C ALA A 2 57.39 19.49 -20.98
N GLU A 3 57.03 18.57 -20.07
CA GLU A 3 56.97 18.72 -18.59
C GLU A 3 55.46 18.75 -18.23
N HIS A 4 54.90 18.09 -17.23
CA HIS A 4 55.35 17.47 -15.99
C HIS A 4 54.25 16.50 -15.54
N PHE A 5 54.57 15.33 -14.96
CA PHE A 5 53.99 14.90 -13.67
C PHE A 5 54.78 13.71 -13.09
N PHE A 6 55.22 13.87 -11.84
CA PHE A 6 56.08 12.96 -11.09
C PHE A 6 55.23 12.15 -10.07
N ILE A 7 55.32 10.83 -10.18
CA ILE A 7 55.49 9.78 -9.15
C ILE A 7 54.58 9.74 -7.90
N LYS A 8 53.77 8.66 -7.79
CA LYS A 8 53.98 7.56 -6.81
C LYS A 8 53.16 6.28 -7.08
N ARG A 9 53.89 5.20 -7.38
CA ARG A 9 53.68 3.75 -7.15
C ARG A 9 52.32 3.09 -7.50
N SER A 10 52.31 2.27 -8.55
CA SER A 10 51.78 0.90 -8.47
C SER A 10 52.44 -0.02 -9.52
N THR A 11 52.82 -1.22 -9.09
CA THR A 11 53.55 -2.27 -9.81
C THR A 11 52.65 -3.13 -10.72
N GLY A 12 51.76 -2.49 -11.48
CA GLY A 12 50.86 -3.20 -12.43
C GLY A 12 51.20 -3.00 -13.91
N GLY A 13 51.85 -1.89 -14.27
CA GLY A 13 52.01 -1.50 -15.69
C GLY A 13 53.07 -2.26 -16.48
N LEU A 14 54.09 -2.84 -15.82
CA LEU A 14 55.18 -3.52 -16.51
C LEU A 14 54.79 -4.91 -17.04
N PHE A 15 53.82 -5.57 -16.39
CA PHE A 15 53.39 -6.93 -16.73
C PHE A 15 52.50 -6.95 -17.99
N ALA A 16 51.62 -5.95 -18.12
CA ALA A 16 50.78 -5.80 -19.30
C ALA A 16 51.60 -5.45 -20.56
N LEU A 17 52.67 -4.65 -20.42
CA LEU A 17 53.51 -4.26 -21.55
C LEU A 17 54.34 -5.44 -22.12
N VAL A 18 54.78 -6.36 -21.26
CA VAL A 18 55.56 -7.54 -21.65
C VAL A 18 54.70 -8.59 -22.34
N ILE A 19 53.46 -8.78 -21.88
CA ILE A 19 52.51 -9.72 -22.52
C ILE A 19 52.09 -9.20 -23.90
N VAL A 20 51.83 -7.89 -24.04
CA VAL A 20 51.49 -7.28 -25.34
C VAL A 20 52.67 -7.34 -26.32
N LEU A 21 53.92 -7.18 -25.86
CA LEU A 21 55.10 -7.38 -26.72
C LEU A 21 55.27 -8.85 -27.14
N LEU A 22 55.00 -9.81 -26.25
CA LEU A 22 55.10 -11.24 -26.56
C LEU A 22 54.05 -11.70 -27.58
N PHE A 23 52.82 -11.18 -27.50
CA PHE A 23 51.79 -11.43 -28.50
C PHE A 23 52.10 -10.75 -29.85
N ALA A 24 52.65 -9.53 -29.83
CA ALA A 24 53.07 -8.85 -31.06
C ALA A 24 54.24 -9.57 -31.76
N ILE A 25 55.20 -10.12 -31.00
CA ILE A 25 56.33 -10.90 -31.55
C ILE A 25 55.85 -12.25 -32.09
N SER A 26 54.91 -12.92 -31.41
CA SER A 26 54.32 -14.18 -31.87
C SER A 26 53.50 -14.03 -33.16
N ALA A 27 52.77 -12.91 -33.30
CA ALA A 27 52.03 -12.56 -34.50
C ALA A 27 52.94 -12.19 -35.69
N HIS A 28 54.09 -11.57 -35.44
CA HIS A 28 55.05 -11.22 -36.49
C HIS A 28 55.82 -12.44 -37.02
N LEU A 29 56.13 -13.41 -36.16
CA LEU A 29 56.82 -14.66 -36.50
C LEU A 29 55.98 -15.60 -37.38
N HIS A 30 54.65 -15.56 -37.26
CA HIS A 30 53.76 -16.36 -38.12
C HIS A 30 53.65 -15.86 -39.57
N SER A 31 54.21 -14.68 -39.91
CA SER A 31 54.13 -14.11 -41.27
C SER A 31 55.39 -14.32 -42.14
N CYS A 32 56.46 -14.92 -41.60
CA CYS A 32 57.73 -15.07 -42.31
C CYS A 32 58.01 -16.53 -42.67
N ASN A 33 57.69 -16.93 -43.91
CA ASN A 33 58.02 -18.24 -44.48
C ASN A 33 59.52 -18.30 -44.87
N ASN A 34 60.40 -18.85 -44.02
CA ASN A 34 61.74 -19.25 -44.45
C ASN A 34 62.35 -20.40 -43.59
N PRO A 35 62.71 -21.58 -44.16
CA PRO A 35 62.92 -22.81 -43.36
C PRO A 35 64.27 -22.95 -42.66
N THR A 36 65.17 -21.96 -42.72
CA THR A 36 66.55 -22.09 -42.22
C THR A 36 66.86 -21.23 -41.00
N HIS A 37 65.87 -20.49 -40.46
CA HIS A 37 66.03 -19.61 -39.30
C HIS A 37 65.30 -20.07 -38.03
N ASP A 38 64.62 -21.22 -38.05
CA ASP A 38 63.76 -21.69 -36.96
C ASP A 38 64.53 -22.33 -35.79
N HIS A 39 65.65 -23.02 -36.04
CA HIS A 39 66.26 -23.82 -34.98
C HIS A 39 67.05 -22.98 -33.95
N VAL A 40 67.68 -21.88 -34.39
CA VAL A 40 68.46 -20.99 -33.51
C VAL A 40 67.56 -20.06 -32.72
N LEU A 41 66.43 -19.62 -33.30
CA LEU A 41 65.48 -18.73 -32.63
C LEU A 41 64.66 -19.47 -31.56
N GLN A 42 64.18 -20.69 -31.86
CA GLN A 42 63.49 -21.52 -30.85
C GLN A 42 64.39 -21.84 -29.66
N THR A 43 65.66 -22.15 -29.91
CA THR A 43 66.62 -22.45 -28.82
C THR A 43 66.88 -21.22 -27.94
N LYS A 44 66.92 -20.00 -28.51
CA LYS A 44 67.09 -18.76 -27.74
C LYS A 44 65.84 -18.34 -26.99
N VAL A 45 64.65 -18.55 -27.56
CA VAL A 45 63.36 -18.27 -26.89
C VAL A 45 63.12 -19.25 -25.74
N SER A 46 63.38 -20.55 -25.93
CA SER A 46 63.27 -21.54 -24.85
C SER A 46 64.30 -21.33 -23.74
N ARG A 47 65.51 -20.87 -24.07
CA ARG A 47 66.52 -20.49 -23.07
C ARG A 47 66.13 -19.21 -22.34
N GLY A 48 65.60 -18.20 -23.03
CA GLY A 48 65.07 -16.98 -22.40
C GLY A 48 63.88 -17.23 -21.47
N ILE A 49 62.97 -18.15 -21.83
CA ILE A 49 61.86 -18.57 -20.97
C ILE A 49 62.37 -19.35 -19.75
N LYS A 50 63.41 -20.17 -19.92
CA LYS A 50 64.05 -20.89 -18.82
C LYS A 50 64.79 -19.94 -17.87
N ASP A 51 65.56 -18.99 -18.40
CA ASP A 51 66.29 -18.00 -17.60
C ASP A 51 65.33 -17.03 -16.87
N LEU A 52 64.16 -16.73 -17.44
CA LEU A 52 63.07 -16.00 -16.77
C LEU A 52 62.41 -16.82 -15.65
N ARG A 53 62.22 -18.13 -15.85
CA ARG A 53 61.68 -19.04 -14.84
C ARG A 53 62.66 -19.26 -13.69
N ASP A 54 63.94 -19.42 -14.00
CA ASP A 54 65.01 -19.66 -13.03
C ASP A 54 65.31 -18.36 -12.26
N GLY A 55 65.31 -17.20 -12.93
CA GLY A 55 65.44 -15.88 -12.29
C GLY A 55 64.23 -15.47 -11.42
N LEU A 56 63.02 -15.96 -11.73
CA LEU A 56 61.86 -15.84 -10.83
C LEU A 56 62.01 -16.71 -9.57
N SER A 57 62.76 -17.82 -9.62
CA SER A 57 63.00 -18.65 -8.42
C SER A 57 64.01 -18.02 -7.45
N ASP A 58 64.97 -17.25 -7.95
CA ASP A 58 66.02 -16.58 -7.14
C ASP A 58 65.53 -15.28 -6.46
N VAL A 59 64.49 -14.62 -6.98
CA VAL A 59 63.91 -13.41 -6.36
C VAL A 59 62.93 -13.75 -5.22
N PHE A 60 62.37 -14.96 -5.21
CA PHE A 60 61.45 -15.45 -4.18
C PHE A 60 62.09 -16.48 -3.24
N GLY A 61 63.40 -16.68 -3.32
CA GLY A 61 64.17 -17.56 -2.46
C GLY A 61 64.55 -16.88 -1.14
N ASP A 62 63.91 -17.34 -0.06
CA ASP A 62 64.31 -17.19 1.34
C ASP A 62 63.92 -15.90 2.09
N SER A 63 62.65 -15.83 2.48
CA SER A 63 62.28 -15.38 3.83
C SER A 63 60.86 -15.87 4.16
N THR A 64 60.77 -16.72 5.18
CA THR A 64 59.56 -17.17 5.90
C THR A 64 58.27 -16.39 5.62
N TYR A 65 57.54 -16.81 4.58
CA TYR A 65 56.13 -16.56 4.41
C TYR A 65 55.47 -17.93 4.28
N GLN A 66 54.78 -18.35 5.34
CA GLN A 66 53.80 -19.43 5.25
C GLN A 66 52.73 -18.99 4.27
N THR A 67 52.87 -19.38 3.00
CA THR A 67 51.79 -19.42 2.04
C THR A 67 50.73 -20.37 2.58
N ALA A 68 49.64 -19.81 3.09
CA ALA A 68 48.38 -20.51 3.22
C ALA A 68 47.93 -20.91 1.80
N ASN A 69 48.34 -22.11 1.40
CA ASN A 69 47.76 -22.81 0.27
C ASN A 69 46.29 -23.05 0.59
N ALA A 70 45.43 -22.27 -0.06
CA ALA A 70 44.02 -22.56 -0.22
C ALA A 70 43.85 -23.81 -1.10
N SER A 71 44.02 -24.98 -0.48
CA SER A 71 43.48 -26.27 -0.92
C SER A 71 43.83 -27.31 0.14
N LEU A 72 43.31 -27.12 1.36
CA LEU A 72 43.05 -28.25 2.24
C LEU A 72 41.56 -28.53 2.17
N VAL A 73 41.14 -29.14 1.04
CA VAL A 73 40.13 -30.19 1.15
C VAL A 73 40.73 -31.13 2.16
N ARG A 74 40.16 -31.22 3.36
CA ARG A 74 40.41 -32.35 4.23
C ARG A 74 40.01 -33.55 3.38
N ARG A 75 40.97 -34.19 2.71
CA ARG A 75 40.73 -35.51 2.14
C ARG A 75 40.25 -36.31 3.33
N ASP A 76 38.99 -36.71 3.32
CA ASP A 76 38.53 -37.72 4.26
C ASP A 76 39.59 -38.82 4.22
N ASP A 77 40.10 -39.15 5.40
CA ASP A 77 41.06 -40.22 5.53
C ASP A 77 40.31 -41.51 5.15
N TYR A 78 40.35 -41.87 3.87
CA TYR A 78 39.77 -43.10 3.35
C TYR A 78 40.61 -44.31 3.74
N SER A 79 41.56 -44.16 4.67
CA SER A 79 42.21 -45.29 5.29
C SER A 79 41.30 -45.96 6.31
N CYS A 80 41.45 -47.26 6.46
CA CYS A 80 40.62 -48.06 7.35
C CYS A 80 41.41 -49.26 7.86
N GLY A 81 40.94 -49.87 8.95
CA GLY A 81 41.58 -51.03 9.52
C GLY A 81 40.81 -51.64 10.68
N PRO A 82 41.40 -52.63 11.38
CA PRO A 82 40.78 -53.26 12.54
C PRO A 82 40.40 -52.21 13.61
N GLY A 83 39.10 -52.04 13.85
CA GLY A 83 38.57 -51.05 14.81
C GLY A 83 38.37 -49.63 14.26
N ASN A 84 38.76 -49.35 13.01
CA ASN A 84 38.54 -48.08 12.33
C ASN A 84 37.78 -48.31 11.00
N PRO A 85 36.44 -48.45 11.04
CA PRO A 85 35.64 -48.67 9.84
C PRO A 85 35.59 -47.41 8.97
N CYS A 86 35.29 -47.59 7.70
CA CYS A 86 35.11 -46.49 6.76
C CYS A 86 34.00 -45.53 7.19
N SER A 87 34.31 -44.24 7.32
CA SER A 87 33.39 -43.18 7.73
C SER A 87 32.18 -43.04 6.79
N ASN A 88 32.36 -43.32 5.50
CA ASN A 88 31.32 -43.32 4.47
C ASN A 88 30.53 -44.65 4.39
N GLY A 89 30.78 -45.60 5.28
CA GLY A 89 30.10 -46.89 5.31
C GLY A 89 30.50 -47.88 4.20
N ALA A 90 31.54 -47.57 3.41
CA ALA A 90 32.09 -48.49 2.41
C ALA A 90 32.83 -49.68 3.04
N CYS A 91 33.19 -50.67 2.21
CA CYS A 91 33.98 -51.81 2.66
C CYS A 91 35.41 -51.38 2.97
N CYS A 92 35.97 -51.93 4.04
CA CYS A 92 37.40 -51.78 4.33
C CYS A 92 38.19 -52.95 3.76
N GLY A 93 38.88 -52.72 2.63
CA GLY A 93 39.67 -53.74 1.94
C GLY A 93 41.02 -54.03 2.60
N VAL A 94 41.67 -55.10 2.17
CA VAL A 94 43.01 -55.52 2.65
C VAL A 94 44.11 -54.46 2.43
N SER A 95 43.89 -53.53 1.50
CA SER A 95 44.79 -52.41 1.25
C SER A 95 44.78 -51.34 2.35
N GLY A 96 43.86 -51.45 3.32
CA GLY A 96 43.64 -50.44 4.34
C GLY A 96 42.97 -49.19 3.79
N TYR A 97 42.19 -49.32 2.71
CA TYR A 97 41.44 -48.22 2.10
C TYR A 97 39.96 -48.60 1.89
N CYS A 98 39.11 -47.58 1.92
CA CYS A 98 37.67 -47.68 1.76
C CYS A 98 37.24 -47.76 0.29
N GLY A 99 36.32 -48.67 -0.04
CA GLY A 99 35.76 -48.77 -1.39
C GLY A 99 34.67 -49.83 -1.54
N TYR A 100 34.22 -50.06 -2.77
CA TYR A 100 33.16 -51.03 -3.10
C TYR A 100 33.62 -52.06 -4.14
N GLY A 101 32.88 -53.17 -4.23
CA GLY A 101 33.15 -54.24 -5.18
C GLY A 101 34.20 -55.24 -4.70
N PRO A 102 34.56 -56.24 -5.52
CA PRO A 102 35.33 -57.41 -5.09
C PRO A 102 36.70 -57.08 -4.48
N THR A 103 37.34 -56.00 -4.91
CA THR A 103 38.66 -55.55 -4.41
C THR A 103 38.61 -55.12 -2.94
N TYR A 104 37.51 -54.51 -2.50
CA TYR A 104 37.37 -53.94 -1.16
C TYR A 104 36.46 -54.76 -0.25
N CYS A 105 35.40 -55.35 -0.82
CA CYS A 105 34.38 -56.14 -0.13
C CYS A 105 34.63 -57.65 -0.19
N GLY A 106 35.68 -58.08 -0.91
CA GLY A 106 36.00 -59.49 -1.10
C GLY A 106 36.72 -60.14 0.09
N SER A 107 37.44 -61.22 -0.20
CA SER A 107 38.18 -61.98 0.83
C SER A 107 39.23 -61.10 1.52
N GLY A 108 39.21 -61.07 2.86
CA GLY A 108 40.11 -60.26 3.67
C GLY A 108 39.58 -58.85 4.02
N CYS A 109 38.33 -58.52 3.64
CA CYS A 109 37.68 -57.31 4.13
C CYS A 109 37.51 -57.34 5.66
N SER A 110 37.77 -56.19 6.31
CA SER A 110 37.81 -56.08 7.78
C SER A 110 36.56 -55.43 8.40
N SER A 111 35.78 -54.66 7.62
CA SER A 111 34.53 -54.06 8.08
C SER A 111 33.59 -53.74 6.93
N LYS A 112 32.27 -53.85 7.16
CA LYS A 112 31.20 -53.51 6.20
C LYS A 112 31.33 -54.24 4.85
N CYS A 113 31.70 -55.51 4.88
CA CYS A 113 32.09 -56.30 3.70
C CYS A 113 30.95 -56.66 2.75
N ASP A 114 29.71 -56.39 3.14
CA ASP A 114 28.50 -56.50 2.34
C ASP A 114 28.01 -55.14 1.80
N ALA A 115 28.78 -54.06 2.02
CA ALA A 115 28.41 -52.75 1.52
C ALA A 115 28.39 -52.73 -0.01
N THR A 116 27.35 -52.11 -0.55
CA THR A 116 27.17 -51.92 -1.99
C THR A 116 27.34 -50.45 -2.34
N ALA A 117 27.79 -50.19 -3.56
CA ALA A 117 27.97 -48.83 -4.06
C ALA A 117 26.63 -48.10 -4.23
N GLU A 118 26.67 -46.77 -4.27
CA GLU A 118 25.48 -45.95 -4.53
C GLU A 118 24.99 -46.12 -5.98
N CYS A 119 25.93 -46.29 -6.92
CA CYS A 119 25.67 -46.42 -8.35
C CYS A 119 26.61 -47.40 -9.05
N GLY A 120 26.26 -47.75 -10.29
CA GLY A 120 27.11 -48.51 -11.19
C GLY A 120 27.08 -50.01 -10.95
N GLN A 121 28.09 -50.72 -11.45
CA GLN A 121 28.16 -52.18 -11.48
C GLN A 121 28.22 -52.85 -10.09
N TYR A 122 28.61 -52.09 -9.06
CA TYR A 122 28.74 -52.58 -7.67
C TYR A 122 27.61 -52.09 -6.76
N ALA A 123 26.60 -51.42 -7.32
CA ALA A 123 25.40 -51.08 -6.58
C ALA A 123 24.57 -52.33 -6.27
N LYS A 124 23.64 -52.20 -5.31
CA LYS A 124 22.72 -53.29 -4.93
C LYS A 124 21.97 -53.86 -6.14
N GLU A 125 21.51 -52.97 -7.01
CA GLU A 125 21.01 -53.31 -8.35
C GLU A 125 22.09 -52.91 -9.37
N PRO A 126 22.76 -53.86 -10.05
CA PRO A 126 23.83 -53.54 -10.99
C PRO A 126 23.37 -52.58 -12.09
N GLY A 127 24.10 -51.48 -12.28
CA GLY A 127 23.75 -50.43 -13.25
C GLY A 127 22.82 -49.35 -12.70
N GLN A 128 22.50 -49.36 -11.40
CA GLN A 128 21.78 -48.29 -10.73
C GLN A 128 22.45 -46.93 -11.00
N LYS A 129 21.64 -45.93 -11.37
CA LYS A 129 22.10 -44.56 -11.63
C LYS A 129 22.06 -43.73 -10.36
N CYS A 130 22.85 -42.65 -10.36
CA CYS A 130 22.82 -41.66 -9.31
C CYS A 130 21.51 -40.85 -9.29
N PRO A 131 21.06 -40.39 -8.10
CA PRO A 131 20.01 -39.38 -8.00
C PRO A 131 20.30 -38.16 -8.88
N LEU A 132 19.24 -37.55 -9.44
CA LEU A 132 19.33 -36.43 -10.38
C LEU A 132 20.25 -36.67 -11.60
N ASN A 133 20.53 -37.92 -11.94
CA ASN A 133 21.47 -38.28 -13.01
C ASN A 133 22.84 -37.59 -12.88
N THR A 134 23.36 -37.41 -11.66
CA THR A 134 24.76 -37.04 -11.47
C THR A 134 25.70 -38.14 -11.97
N CYS A 135 26.99 -37.82 -12.11
CA CYS A 135 27.97 -38.73 -12.66
C CYS A 135 28.23 -39.88 -11.68
N CYS A 136 28.20 -41.11 -12.20
CA CYS A 136 28.62 -42.27 -11.43
C CYS A 136 30.11 -42.53 -11.65
N SER A 137 30.93 -42.30 -10.63
CA SER A 137 32.37 -42.51 -10.72
C SER A 137 32.73 -43.98 -10.96
N GLN A 138 33.97 -44.25 -11.38
CA GLN A 138 34.48 -45.61 -11.56
C GLN A 138 34.42 -46.47 -10.28
N TYR A 139 34.32 -45.83 -9.10
CA TYR A 139 34.26 -46.48 -7.81
C TYR A 139 32.81 -46.63 -7.28
N GLY A 140 31.82 -46.13 -8.01
CA GLY A 140 30.40 -46.25 -7.66
C GLY A 140 29.89 -45.19 -6.67
N PHE A 141 30.54 -44.01 -6.66
CA PHE A 141 30.08 -42.82 -5.93
C PHE A 141 29.42 -41.83 -6.90
N CYS A 142 28.43 -41.09 -6.40
CA CYS A 142 27.73 -40.06 -7.16
C CYS A 142 28.33 -38.67 -6.91
N GLY A 143 28.53 -37.88 -7.98
CA GLY A 143 29.04 -36.52 -7.88
C GLY A 143 28.99 -35.75 -9.20
N THR A 144 29.37 -34.47 -9.16
CA THR A 144 29.27 -33.55 -10.29
C THR A 144 30.61 -33.03 -10.79
N THR A 145 31.71 -33.27 -10.07
CA THR A 145 33.05 -32.76 -10.43
C THR A 145 33.79 -33.70 -11.38
N THR A 146 34.91 -33.22 -11.93
CA THR A 146 35.80 -33.96 -12.84
C THR A 146 36.13 -35.37 -12.35
N ASP A 147 36.35 -35.54 -11.03
CA ASP A 147 36.70 -36.81 -10.38
C ASP A 147 35.61 -37.89 -10.52
N PHE A 148 34.35 -37.46 -10.68
CA PHE A 148 33.21 -38.35 -10.86
C PHE A 148 32.84 -38.52 -12.33
N CYS A 149 33.04 -37.47 -13.15
CA CYS A 149 32.48 -37.38 -14.50
C CYS A 149 33.42 -37.83 -15.62
N THR A 150 34.73 -37.94 -15.39
CA THR A 150 35.70 -38.19 -16.48
C THR A 150 36.24 -39.62 -16.50
N THR A 151 37.19 -39.95 -15.62
CA THR A 151 37.99 -41.17 -15.72
C THR A 151 37.19 -42.41 -15.35
N LYS A 152 36.88 -43.25 -16.37
CA LYS A 152 36.10 -44.49 -16.24
C LYS A 152 34.73 -44.30 -15.56
N CYS A 153 34.13 -43.13 -15.74
CA CYS A 153 32.76 -42.89 -15.30
C CYS A 153 31.81 -43.94 -15.91
N GLN A 154 30.91 -44.46 -15.07
CA GLN A 154 30.04 -45.60 -15.40
C GLN A 154 28.71 -45.16 -16.04
N SER A 155 28.20 -43.97 -15.70
CA SER A 155 26.97 -43.41 -16.28
C SER A 155 26.86 -41.90 -16.07
N ASN A 156 26.12 -41.23 -16.97
CA ASN A 156 25.87 -39.77 -16.97
C ASN A 156 27.16 -38.92 -16.94
N CYS A 157 28.16 -39.32 -17.73
CA CYS A 157 29.52 -38.80 -17.71
C CYS A 157 29.67 -37.44 -18.41
N VAL A 158 28.87 -36.47 -17.97
CA VAL A 158 28.89 -35.10 -18.45
C VAL A 158 29.09 -34.20 -17.24
N GLU A 159 30.27 -33.58 -17.16
CA GLU A 159 30.63 -32.69 -16.05
C GLU A 159 29.73 -31.46 -16.01
N HIS A 160 29.71 -30.67 -17.07
CA HIS A 160 28.84 -29.51 -17.21
C HIS A 160 27.77 -29.77 -18.27
N PRO A 161 26.57 -30.27 -17.89
CA PRO A 161 25.48 -30.43 -18.84
C PRO A 161 25.07 -29.05 -19.37
N THR A 162 24.63 -28.99 -20.62
CA THR A 162 24.07 -27.76 -21.18
C THR A 162 22.57 -27.68 -20.89
N PRO A 163 21.99 -26.47 -20.78
CA PRO A 163 20.55 -26.30 -20.67
C PRO A 163 19.82 -27.04 -21.80
N PRO A 164 18.76 -27.81 -21.49
CA PRO A 164 17.94 -28.38 -22.55
C PRO A 164 17.22 -27.25 -23.30
N GLY A 165 16.84 -27.51 -24.56
CA GLY A 165 16.02 -26.57 -25.33
C GLY A 165 14.70 -26.24 -24.64
N GLY A 166 14.03 -25.15 -25.07
CA GLY A 166 12.79 -24.67 -24.44
C GLY A 166 13.02 -23.61 -23.36
N GLY A 167 14.06 -22.78 -23.49
CA GLY A 167 14.18 -21.55 -22.71
C GLY A 167 13.08 -20.54 -23.05
N SER A 168 12.75 -19.67 -22.10
CA SER A 168 11.81 -18.56 -22.28
C SER A 168 12.33 -17.59 -23.35
N SER A 169 11.46 -17.19 -24.29
CA SER A 169 11.76 -16.12 -25.26
C SER A 169 11.63 -14.71 -24.66
N THR A 170 11.02 -14.61 -23.48
CA THR A 170 10.81 -13.37 -22.73
C THR A 170 11.81 -13.34 -21.58
N GLY A 171 12.45 -12.19 -21.35
CA GLY A 171 13.37 -12.05 -20.22
C GLY A 171 12.66 -12.27 -18.88
N ILE A 172 13.41 -12.70 -17.87
CA ILE A 172 12.87 -13.18 -16.59
C ILE A 172 11.99 -12.12 -15.91
N LEU A 173 12.43 -10.86 -15.93
CA LEU A 173 11.75 -9.72 -15.29
C LEU A 173 10.50 -9.28 -16.06
N GLN A 174 10.42 -9.60 -17.36
CA GLN A 174 9.23 -9.33 -18.18
C GLN A 174 8.24 -10.49 -18.16
N ASN A 175 8.68 -11.69 -17.77
CA ASN A 175 7.84 -12.88 -17.72
C ASN A 175 7.14 -12.99 -16.36
N LYS A 176 7.91 -13.19 -15.28
CA LYS A 176 7.38 -13.37 -13.92
C LYS A 176 8.34 -12.76 -12.90
N VAL A 177 7.82 -11.86 -12.08
CA VAL A 177 8.46 -11.35 -10.85
C VAL A 177 7.54 -11.70 -9.68
N ILE A 178 8.00 -12.59 -8.82
CA ILE A 178 7.25 -13.17 -7.70
C ILE A 178 7.80 -12.63 -6.40
N GLY A 179 7.03 -11.83 -5.67
CA GLY A 179 7.42 -11.34 -4.34
C GLY A 179 6.87 -12.27 -3.25
N TYR A 180 7.73 -12.89 -2.44
CA TYR A 180 7.29 -13.50 -1.20
C TYR A 180 7.00 -12.41 -0.17
N TYR A 181 5.89 -12.55 0.54
CA TYR A 181 5.47 -11.68 1.63
C TYR A 181 5.44 -12.46 2.94
N GLU A 182 6.34 -12.12 3.86
CA GLU A 182 6.43 -12.72 5.18
C GLU A 182 5.25 -12.26 6.05
N SER A 183 4.33 -13.17 6.39
CA SER A 183 3.10 -12.84 7.12
C SER A 183 3.35 -12.27 8.50
N TRP A 184 4.51 -12.57 9.10
CA TRP A 184 4.94 -11.99 10.37
C TRP A 184 5.41 -10.54 10.24
N ALA A 185 5.74 -10.06 9.03
CA ALA A 185 6.13 -8.66 8.79
C ALA A 185 5.03 -7.66 9.21
N ASP A 186 3.76 -8.05 9.16
CA ASP A 186 2.63 -7.23 9.62
C ASP A 186 2.59 -7.06 11.15
N THR A 187 3.40 -7.80 11.90
CA THR A 187 3.43 -7.75 13.37
C THR A 187 4.78 -7.31 13.94
N LEU A 188 5.76 -7.03 13.09
CA LEU A 188 7.08 -6.56 13.53
C LEU A 188 6.96 -5.23 14.28
N ALA A 189 7.73 -5.09 15.36
CA ALA A 189 7.74 -3.88 16.18
C ALA A 189 8.42 -2.68 15.48
N CYS A 190 9.28 -2.95 14.49
CA CYS A 190 9.88 -1.95 13.63
C CYS A 190 9.93 -2.46 12.19
N HIS A 191 9.89 -1.54 11.22
CA HIS A 191 9.72 -1.86 9.80
C HIS A 191 8.57 -2.83 9.55
N ARG A 192 7.41 -2.52 10.15
CA ARG A 192 6.16 -3.27 9.94
C ARG A 192 5.68 -3.06 8.51
N VAL A 193 5.47 -4.13 7.76
CA VAL A 193 4.99 -4.09 6.38
C VAL A 193 3.68 -4.85 6.28
N ALA A 194 2.59 -4.14 6.00
CA ALA A 194 1.30 -4.75 5.68
C ALA A 194 1.25 -5.14 4.20
N PRO A 195 0.31 -6.01 3.76
CA PRO A 195 0.20 -6.37 2.35
C PRO A 195 0.05 -5.15 1.43
N THR A 196 -0.67 -4.11 1.89
CA THR A 196 -0.89 -2.86 1.14
C THR A 196 0.36 -2.01 0.96
N ASP A 197 1.42 -2.28 1.71
CA ASP A 197 2.70 -1.56 1.64
C ASP A 197 3.66 -2.20 0.62
N LEU A 198 3.35 -3.40 0.12
CA LEU A 198 4.14 -4.08 -0.91
C LEU A 198 4.18 -3.28 -2.22
N PRO A 199 5.29 -3.28 -2.97
CA PRO A 199 5.42 -2.54 -4.22
C PRO A 199 4.75 -3.27 -5.39
N LEU A 200 3.42 -3.21 -5.51
CA LEU A 200 2.69 -3.99 -6.54
C LEU A 200 3.10 -3.65 -7.98
N ASP A 201 3.65 -2.47 -8.25
CA ASP A 201 4.16 -2.07 -9.58
C ASP A 201 5.27 -3.03 -10.04
N ALA A 202 6.11 -3.45 -9.09
CA ALA A 202 7.25 -4.34 -9.29
C ALA A 202 6.84 -5.80 -9.52
N LEU A 203 5.65 -6.20 -9.08
CA LEU A 203 5.29 -7.60 -8.90
C LEU A 203 4.25 -8.07 -9.91
N THR A 204 4.45 -9.28 -10.42
CA THR A 204 3.44 -10.02 -11.21
C THR A 204 2.69 -11.04 -10.35
N HIS A 205 3.37 -11.58 -9.34
CA HIS A 205 2.83 -12.53 -8.39
C HIS A 205 3.22 -12.11 -6.97
N VAL A 206 2.34 -12.40 -6.00
CA VAL A 206 2.64 -12.34 -4.56
C VAL A 206 2.43 -13.72 -3.96
N ASN A 207 3.43 -14.24 -3.25
CA ASN A 207 3.33 -15.46 -2.47
C ASN A 207 3.19 -15.10 -0.98
N TYR A 208 2.02 -15.34 -0.40
CA TYR A 208 1.81 -15.20 1.05
C TYR A 208 2.58 -16.29 1.79
N ALA A 209 3.56 -15.92 2.62
CA ALA A 209 4.48 -16.83 3.30
C ALA A 209 4.46 -16.60 4.83
N PHE A 210 3.95 -17.49 5.67
CA PHE A 210 3.43 -18.81 5.34
C PHE A 210 2.06 -19.05 5.95
N ALA A 211 1.28 -19.87 5.25
CA ALA A 211 0.18 -20.60 5.87
C ALA A 211 0.67 -21.98 6.30
N TYR A 212 0.10 -22.53 7.38
CA TYR A 212 0.40 -23.86 7.88
C TYR A 212 -0.75 -24.83 7.60
N ILE A 213 -0.50 -26.11 7.84
CA ILE A 213 -1.49 -27.18 7.77
C ILE A 213 -1.80 -27.65 9.19
N ASP A 214 -3.06 -27.53 9.61
CA ASP A 214 -3.50 -28.11 10.88
C ASP A 214 -3.43 -29.66 10.81
N PRO A 215 -2.63 -30.34 11.65
CA PRO A 215 -2.41 -31.78 11.54
C PRO A 215 -3.69 -32.63 11.70
N GLY A 216 -4.67 -32.14 12.47
CA GLY A 216 -5.91 -32.88 12.73
C GLY A 216 -6.92 -32.79 11.57
N SER A 217 -7.17 -31.59 11.07
CA SER A 217 -8.17 -31.34 10.04
C SER A 217 -7.60 -31.36 8.61
N LEU A 218 -6.28 -31.18 8.45
CA LEU A 218 -5.57 -30.94 7.20
C LEU A 218 -6.03 -29.66 6.48
N ARG A 219 -6.58 -28.69 7.22
CA ARG A 219 -6.97 -27.38 6.68
C ARG A 219 -5.77 -26.43 6.70
N ILE A 220 -5.75 -25.52 5.74
CA ILE A 220 -4.83 -24.40 5.74
C ILE A 220 -5.24 -23.44 6.86
N VAL A 221 -4.28 -23.03 7.68
CA VAL A 221 -4.43 -22.13 8.83
C VAL A 221 -3.28 -21.12 8.85
N THR A 222 -3.38 -20.08 9.68
CA THR A 222 -2.26 -19.16 9.91
C THR A 222 -1.08 -19.89 10.56
N MET A 223 0.15 -19.42 10.34
CA MET A 223 1.35 -20.07 10.89
C MET A 223 1.39 -20.08 12.42
N ASP A 224 0.79 -19.06 13.04
CA ASP A 224 0.64 -18.93 14.48
C ASP A 224 -0.68 -18.21 14.82
N ALA A 225 -0.97 -18.12 16.12
CA ALA A 225 -2.16 -17.48 16.64
C ALA A 225 -2.05 -15.95 16.75
N ALA A 226 -0.85 -15.38 16.59
CA ALA A 226 -0.64 -13.93 16.59
C ALA A 226 -0.92 -13.32 15.22
N THR A 227 -0.80 -14.12 14.15
CA THR A 227 -1.15 -13.76 12.78
C THR A 227 -2.66 -13.83 12.60
N GLU A 228 -3.29 -12.70 12.29
CA GLU A 228 -4.73 -12.61 12.07
C GLU A 228 -5.15 -13.28 10.75
N ALA A 229 -6.22 -14.08 10.78
CA ALA A 229 -6.72 -14.76 9.59
C ALA A 229 -7.28 -13.79 8.51
N SER A 230 -7.53 -12.52 8.87
CA SER A 230 -7.89 -11.47 7.90
C SER A 230 -6.76 -11.19 6.90
N LEU A 231 -5.49 -11.43 7.28
CA LEU A 231 -4.33 -11.16 6.45
C LEU A 231 -4.33 -11.97 5.14
N PHE A 232 -4.95 -13.16 5.14
CA PHE A 232 -5.22 -13.93 3.93
C PHE A 232 -6.09 -13.15 2.93
N SER A 233 -7.15 -12.53 3.43
CA SER A 233 -8.06 -11.72 2.61
C SER A 233 -7.37 -10.44 2.17
N ASP A 234 -6.64 -9.77 3.07
CA ASP A 234 -5.94 -8.52 2.77
C ASP A 234 -4.88 -8.71 1.68
N THR A 235 -4.17 -9.84 1.70
CA THR A 235 -3.19 -10.18 0.65
C THR A 235 -3.86 -10.54 -0.68
N ALA A 236 -4.92 -11.35 -0.66
CA ALA A 236 -5.67 -11.65 -1.88
C ALA A 236 -6.32 -10.40 -2.49
N ASN A 237 -6.73 -9.45 -1.64
CA ASN A 237 -7.32 -8.17 -2.03
C ASN A 237 -6.32 -7.21 -2.69
N LEU A 238 -5.02 -7.51 -2.72
CA LEU A 238 -4.05 -6.73 -3.49
C LEU A 238 -4.40 -6.68 -4.99
N LYS A 239 -5.11 -7.70 -5.48
CA LYS A 239 -5.65 -7.74 -6.85
C LYS A 239 -6.68 -6.65 -7.14
N ILE A 240 -7.25 -6.02 -6.11
CA ILE A 240 -8.10 -4.82 -6.28
C ILE A 240 -7.26 -3.65 -6.81
N VAL A 241 -6.00 -3.55 -6.36
CA VAL A 241 -5.04 -2.49 -6.77
C VAL A 241 -4.16 -2.93 -7.94
N LYS A 242 -4.12 -4.22 -8.28
CA LYS A 242 -3.45 -4.71 -9.49
C LYS A 242 -4.20 -5.92 -10.05
N PRO A 243 -5.22 -5.72 -10.92
CA PRO A 243 -6.11 -6.81 -11.35
C PRO A 243 -5.43 -7.97 -12.09
N ASP A 244 -4.28 -7.74 -12.70
CA ASP A 244 -3.46 -8.75 -13.35
C ASP A 244 -2.50 -9.48 -12.40
N LEU A 245 -2.37 -9.03 -11.15
CA LEU A 245 -1.57 -9.69 -10.12
C LEU A 245 -2.16 -11.08 -9.81
N LYS A 246 -1.28 -12.07 -9.64
CA LYS A 246 -1.63 -13.39 -9.14
C LYS A 246 -1.19 -13.53 -7.69
N VAL A 247 -2.07 -14.02 -6.82
CA VAL A 247 -1.76 -14.19 -5.40
C VAL A 247 -1.82 -15.67 -5.05
N PHE A 248 -0.67 -16.21 -4.62
CA PHE A 248 -0.51 -17.60 -4.22
C PHE A 248 -0.36 -17.68 -2.71
N VAL A 249 -0.89 -18.75 -2.12
CA VAL A 249 -0.60 -19.09 -0.73
C VAL A 249 0.59 -20.04 -0.72
N SER A 250 1.68 -19.66 -0.05
CA SER A 250 2.81 -20.57 0.19
C SER A 250 2.58 -21.31 1.51
N VAL A 251 2.64 -22.64 1.45
CA VAL A 251 2.33 -23.50 2.59
C VAL A 251 3.58 -24.28 3.00
N GLY A 252 4.00 -24.14 4.25
CA GLY A 252 5.19 -24.82 4.79
C GLY A 252 6.27 -23.85 5.28
N GLY A 253 7.46 -23.93 4.70
CA GLY A 253 8.65 -23.17 5.08
C GLY A 253 9.51 -23.86 6.14
N TRP A 254 10.65 -23.25 6.45
CA TRP A 254 11.67 -23.82 7.33
C TRP A 254 11.11 -24.21 8.70
N SER A 255 10.44 -23.31 9.42
CA SER A 255 9.93 -23.60 10.77
C SER A 255 8.80 -24.64 10.80
N PHE A 256 8.07 -24.82 9.68
CA PHE A 256 7.04 -25.87 9.58
C PHE A 256 7.66 -27.28 9.67
N SER A 257 8.90 -27.42 9.21
CA SER A 257 9.61 -28.69 9.12
C SER A 257 10.63 -28.90 10.26
N ASP A 258 10.58 -28.08 11.31
CA ASP A 258 11.49 -28.18 12.45
C ASP A 258 11.33 -29.48 13.24
N ASN A 259 12.47 -30.06 13.63
CA ASN A 259 12.54 -31.35 14.32
C ASN A 259 11.74 -31.35 15.64
N GLY A 260 10.93 -32.38 15.84
CA GLY A 260 10.18 -32.59 17.09
C GLY A 260 8.93 -31.72 17.23
N THR A 261 8.52 -31.01 16.17
CA THR A 261 7.26 -30.26 16.12
C THR A 261 6.09 -31.11 15.63
N ALA A 262 4.85 -30.68 15.90
CA ALA A 262 3.65 -31.36 15.44
C ALA A 262 3.45 -31.26 13.90
N THR A 263 4.06 -30.24 13.28
CA THR A 263 3.95 -29.97 11.83
C THR A 263 4.97 -30.75 11.01
N GLN A 264 6.13 -31.09 11.58
CA GLN A 264 7.19 -31.82 10.89
C GLN A 264 6.72 -33.02 10.03
N PRO A 265 5.93 -33.98 10.55
CA PRO A 265 5.55 -35.16 9.76
C PRO A 265 4.44 -34.89 8.75
N VAL A 266 3.75 -33.73 8.81
CA VAL A 266 2.46 -33.51 8.16
C VAL A 266 2.54 -33.68 6.64
N TYR A 267 3.57 -33.13 5.98
CA TYR A 267 3.72 -33.30 4.53
C TYR A 267 3.96 -34.77 4.15
N GLY A 268 4.87 -35.46 4.83
CA GLY A 268 5.13 -36.88 4.59
C GLY A 268 3.89 -37.75 4.82
N ASP A 269 3.12 -37.45 5.86
CA ASP A 269 1.87 -38.13 6.20
C ASP A 269 0.78 -37.91 5.16
N ILE A 270 0.61 -36.67 4.69
CA ILE A 270 -0.33 -36.34 3.61
C ILE A 270 0.12 -37.06 2.33
N ALA A 271 1.39 -36.91 1.95
CA ALA A 271 1.92 -37.46 0.71
C ALA A 271 1.82 -38.99 0.68
N ALA A 272 2.01 -39.69 1.79
CA ALA A 272 1.96 -41.16 1.85
C ALA A 272 0.56 -41.75 1.73
N ASP A 273 -0.49 -41.05 2.17
CA ASP A 273 -1.85 -41.59 2.25
C ASP A 273 -2.80 -40.96 1.22
N SER A 274 -3.38 -41.78 0.34
CA SER A 274 -4.27 -41.29 -0.73
C SER A 274 -5.51 -40.54 -0.24
N GLY A 275 -6.08 -40.93 0.90
CA GLY A 275 -7.23 -40.27 1.51
C GLY A 275 -6.84 -38.92 2.09
N LYS A 276 -5.69 -38.82 2.76
CA LYS A 276 -5.14 -37.55 3.25
C LYS A 276 -4.77 -36.61 2.09
N ARG A 277 -4.14 -37.10 1.01
CA ARG A 277 -3.89 -36.31 -0.21
C ARG A 277 -5.17 -35.69 -0.77
N GLN A 278 -6.21 -36.49 -0.95
CA GLN A 278 -7.48 -35.99 -1.49
C GLN A 278 -8.16 -35.01 -0.53
N LYS A 279 -8.15 -35.29 0.77
CA LYS A 279 -8.72 -34.39 1.78
C LYS A 279 -7.99 -33.05 1.81
N PHE A 280 -6.65 -33.07 1.80
CA PHE A 280 -5.84 -31.86 1.73
C PHE A 280 -6.12 -31.08 0.44
N ALA A 281 -6.12 -31.74 -0.73
CA ALA A 281 -6.41 -31.07 -2.00
C ALA A 281 -7.80 -30.41 -2.03
N ASN A 282 -8.82 -31.06 -1.46
CA ASN A 282 -10.16 -30.47 -1.30
C ASN A 282 -10.14 -29.25 -0.37
N ASN A 283 -9.42 -29.33 0.76
CA ASN A 283 -9.27 -28.21 1.68
C ASN A 283 -8.52 -27.03 1.05
N VAL A 284 -7.50 -27.29 0.21
CA VAL A 284 -6.78 -26.27 -0.55
C VAL A 284 -7.72 -25.56 -1.52
N VAL A 285 -8.53 -26.29 -2.30
CA VAL A 285 -9.54 -25.67 -3.18
C VAL A 285 -10.56 -24.85 -2.40
N GLN A 286 -11.02 -25.34 -1.24
CA GLN A 286 -11.92 -24.58 -0.38
C GLN A 286 -11.27 -23.29 0.12
N PHE A 287 -10.04 -23.36 0.59
CA PHE A 287 -9.27 -22.21 1.06
C PHE A 287 -9.07 -21.17 -0.04
N MET A 288 -8.58 -21.60 -1.21
CA MET A 288 -8.34 -20.68 -2.34
C MET A 288 -9.64 -20.00 -2.80
N ARG A 289 -10.77 -20.72 -2.81
CA ARG A 289 -12.08 -20.14 -3.12
C ARG A 289 -12.61 -19.19 -2.05
N GLN A 290 -12.39 -19.53 -0.78
CA GLN A 290 -12.86 -18.74 0.34
C GLN A 290 -12.15 -17.38 0.41
N TYR A 291 -10.83 -17.36 0.21
CA TYR A 291 -10.02 -16.17 0.37
C TYR A 291 -9.64 -15.50 -0.96
N GLY A 292 -9.89 -16.14 -2.11
CA GLY A 292 -9.65 -15.57 -3.42
C GLY A 292 -8.21 -15.71 -3.94
N PHE A 293 -7.47 -16.73 -3.52
CA PHE A 293 -6.13 -17.03 -4.04
C PHE A 293 -6.20 -17.64 -5.45
N ASP A 294 -5.20 -17.34 -6.30
CA ASP A 294 -5.09 -17.86 -7.67
C ASP A 294 -4.27 -19.15 -7.75
N GLY A 295 -3.61 -19.55 -6.66
CA GLY A 295 -2.81 -20.77 -6.64
C GLY A 295 -2.23 -21.08 -5.27
N ILE A 296 -1.52 -22.20 -5.23
CA ILE A 296 -0.76 -22.66 -4.07
C ILE A 296 0.70 -22.89 -4.47
N ASP A 297 1.58 -22.53 -3.55
CA ASP A 297 2.99 -22.87 -3.59
C ASP A 297 3.30 -23.84 -2.44
N ILE A 298 3.88 -25.01 -2.77
CA ILE A 298 4.24 -26.01 -1.75
C ILE A 298 5.71 -25.84 -1.37
N ASP A 299 5.94 -25.48 -0.12
CA ASP A 299 7.29 -25.24 0.42
C ASP A 299 7.64 -26.28 1.50
N TRP A 300 7.90 -27.52 1.06
CA TRP A 300 8.26 -28.63 1.95
C TRP A 300 9.79 -28.74 2.10
N GLU A 301 10.29 -28.53 3.32
CA GLU A 301 11.72 -28.46 3.61
C GLU A 301 12.27 -29.55 4.57
N TYR A 302 12.65 -30.75 4.11
CA TYR A 302 12.62 -31.23 2.73
C TYR A 302 12.13 -32.69 2.65
N PRO A 303 11.43 -33.09 1.57
CA PRO A 303 11.05 -34.48 1.36
C PRO A 303 12.29 -35.37 1.36
N GLY A 304 12.22 -36.55 2.00
CA GLY A 304 13.30 -37.54 1.98
C GLY A 304 14.54 -37.24 2.82
N ALA A 305 14.75 -35.99 3.24
CA ALA A 305 15.90 -35.56 4.04
C ALA A 305 15.73 -35.94 5.52
N PRO A 306 16.51 -36.90 6.06
CA PRO A 306 16.28 -37.40 7.43
C PRO A 306 16.52 -36.37 8.53
N ASP A 307 17.43 -35.42 8.32
CA ASP A 307 17.73 -34.30 9.21
C ASP A 307 16.56 -33.31 9.37
N ARG A 308 15.56 -33.43 8.49
CA ARG A 308 14.30 -32.67 8.50
C ARG A 308 13.07 -33.57 8.68
N GLY A 309 13.26 -34.84 9.06
CA GLY A 309 12.19 -35.81 9.28
C GLY A 309 11.64 -36.49 8.03
N GLY A 310 12.25 -36.26 6.87
CA GLY A 310 11.89 -36.89 5.60
C GLY A 310 12.23 -38.38 5.55
N LYS A 311 11.49 -39.12 4.71
CA LYS A 311 11.61 -40.56 4.48
C LYS A 311 11.85 -40.83 3.00
N LYS A 312 12.61 -41.86 2.66
CA LYS A 312 12.94 -42.22 1.26
C LYS A 312 11.70 -42.31 0.34
N GLN A 313 10.56 -42.75 0.86
CA GLN A 313 9.31 -42.88 0.11
C GLN A 313 8.71 -41.53 -0.30
N ASP A 314 9.09 -40.44 0.37
CA ASP A 314 8.58 -39.09 0.12
C ASP A 314 8.83 -38.63 -1.31
N THR A 315 9.95 -39.04 -1.93
CA THR A 315 10.26 -38.71 -3.34
C THR A 315 9.13 -39.11 -4.29
N ALA A 316 8.64 -40.35 -4.19
CA ALA A 316 7.53 -40.83 -5.03
C ALA A 316 6.18 -40.30 -4.54
N ASN A 317 6.00 -40.19 -3.22
CA ASN A 317 4.74 -39.74 -2.62
C ASN A 317 4.47 -38.25 -2.90
N TYR A 318 5.50 -37.43 -3.02
CA TYR A 318 5.34 -36.00 -3.31
C TYR A 318 4.82 -35.78 -4.73
N VAL A 319 5.25 -36.59 -5.69
CA VAL A 319 4.66 -36.62 -7.05
C VAL A 319 3.18 -36.96 -7.00
N LEU A 320 2.78 -37.95 -6.18
CA LEU A 320 1.38 -38.31 -6.01
C LEU A 320 0.56 -37.18 -5.36
N LEU A 321 1.17 -36.40 -4.45
CA LEU A 321 0.56 -35.22 -3.86
C LEU A 321 0.29 -34.13 -4.90
N LEU A 322 1.30 -33.72 -5.67
CA LEU A 322 1.10 -32.72 -6.74
C LEU A 322 0.12 -33.21 -7.81
N GLN A 323 0.15 -34.50 -8.14
CA GLN A 323 -0.83 -35.12 -9.03
C GLN A 323 -2.26 -34.96 -8.50
N THR A 324 -2.49 -35.30 -7.22
CA THR A 324 -3.82 -35.21 -6.60
C THR A 324 -4.28 -33.74 -6.51
N LEU A 325 -3.38 -32.80 -6.17
CA LEU A 325 -3.67 -31.37 -6.18
C LEU A 325 -4.12 -30.90 -7.56
N LYS A 326 -3.30 -31.14 -8.60
CA LYS A 326 -3.59 -30.72 -9.96
C LYS A 326 -4.90 -31.29 -10.49
N GLN A 327 -5.13 -32.59 -10.30
CA GLN A 327 -6.39 -33.25 -10.69
C GLN A 327 -7.60 -32.66 -9.97
N THR A 328 -7.46 -32.33 -8.68
CA THR A 328 -8.53 -31.71 -7.90
C THR A 328 -8.81 -30.28 -8.36
N PHE A 329 -7.77 -29.53 -8.73
CA PHE A 329 -7.90 -28.16 -9.27
C PHE A 329 -8.64 -28.17 -10.60
N ASP A 330 -8.21 -29.02 -11.54
CA ASP A 330 -8.83 -29.18 -12.86
C ASP A 330 -10.31 -29.60 -12.71
N ALA A 331 -10.60 -30.56 -11.82
CA ALA A 331 -11.96 -31.01 -11.55
C ALA A 331 -12.83 -29.95 -10.87
N SER A 332 -12.23 -28.98 -10.18
CA SER A 332 -12.96 -27.90 -9.51
C SER A 332 -13.55 -26.90 -10.51
N GLY A 333 -12.97 -26.79 -11.70
CA GLY A 333 -13.32 -25.78 -12.71
C GLY A 333 -12.76 -24.38 -12.43
N GLY A 334 -11.89 -24.23 -11.42
CA GLY A 334 -11.12 -23.01 -11.17
C GLY A 334 -9.78 -23.06 -11.90
N ASP A 335 -9.34 -21.90 -12.41
CA ASP A 335 -8.01 -21.72 -13.01
C ASP A 335 -6.97 -21.47 -11.91
N PHE A 336 -6.66 -22.53 -11.15
CA PHE A 336 -5.72 -22.46 -10.03
C PHE A 336 -4.32 -22.93 -10.45
N GLY A 337 -3.33 -22.12 -10.14
CA GLY A 337 -1.92 -22.45 -10.31
C GLY A 337 -1.36 -23.32 -9.20
N LEU A 338 -0.30 -24.05 -9.52
CA LEU A 338 0.42 -24.92 -8.61
C LEU A 338 1.93 -24.75 -8.82
N SER A 339 2.63 -24.22 -7.84
CA SER A 339 4.09 -24.18 -7.79
C SER A 339 4.63 -24.95 -6.59
N PHE A 340 5.93 -25.15 -6.57
CA PHE A 340 6.65 -25.64 -5.41
C PHE A 340 8.06 -25.05 -5.36
N THR A 341 8.61 -24.96 -4.17
CA THR A 341 9.95 -24.42 -3.96
C THR A 341 10.99 -25.55 -3.98
N THR A 342 12.18 -25.26 -4.53
CA THR A 342 13.31 -26.19 -4.62
C THR A 342 14.56 -25.61 -3.97
N PRO A 343 15.36 -26.44 -3.26
CA PRO A 343 16.66 -26.03 -2.76
C PRO A 343 17.71 -26.01 -3.87
N SER A 344 18.77 -25.21 -3.69
CA SER A 344 19.91 -25.17 -4.63
C SER A 344 20.96 -26.26 -4.37
N SER A 345 20.96 -26.87 -3.19
CA SER A 345 21.95 -27.90 -2.85
C SER A 345 21.59 -29.27 -3.42
N TYR A 346 22.58 -30.00 -3.93
CA TYR A 346 22.39 -31.40 -4.35
C TYR A 346 21.86 -32.28 -3.21
N TRP A 347 22.33 -32.03 -1.98
CA TRP A 347 21.99 -32.86 -0.81
C TRP A 347 20.50 -32.88 -0.50
N TYR A 348 19.81 -31.74 -0.66
CA TYR A 348 18.36 -31.68 -0.50
C TYR A 348 17.61 -31.94 -1.81
N LEU A 349 18.09 -31.41 -2.94
CA LEU A 349 17.39 -31.54 -4.24
C LEU A 349 17.32 -32.99 -4.74
N ARG A 350 18.26 -33.86 -4.34
CA ARG A 350 18.29 -35.27 -4.76
C ARG A 350 17.03 -36.08 -4.42
N TRP A 351 16.21 -35.57 -3.49
CA TRP A 351 14.96 -36.20 -3.07
C TRP A 351 13.74 -35.75 -3.88
N PHE A 352 13.91 -34.84 -4.84
CA PHE A 352 12.85 -34.32 -5.69
C PHE A 352 12.87 -35.05 -7.04
N ASP A 353 11.79 -35.77 -7.36
CA ASP A 353 11.56 -36.28 -8.72
C ASP A 353 11.10 -35.13 -9.63
N LEU A 354 12.05 -34.26 -10.03
CA LEU A 354 11.75 -33.03 -10.76
C LEU A 354 10.90 -33.26 -12.02
N PRO A 355 11.17 -34.26 -12.90
CA PRO A 355 10.30 -34.54 -14.04
C PRO A 355 8.88 -34.96 -13.62
N GLY A 356 8.76 -35.76 -12.56
CA GLY A 356 7.47 -36.17 -12.00
C GLY A 356 6.67 -35.01 -11.41
N LEU A 357 7.35 -34.11 -10.68
CA LEU A 357 6.73 -32.95 -10.02
C LEU A 357 6.30 -31.87 -11.04
N LEU A 358 7.20 -31.48 -11.96
CA LEU A 358 6.94 -30.45 -12.98
C LEU A 358 6.01 -30.90 -14.11
N LYS A 359 5.60 -32.17 -14.11
CA LYS A 359 4.46 -32.65 -14.91
C LYS A 359 3.13 -32.06 -14.42
N TYR A 360 3.01 -31.78 -13.12
CA TYR A 360 1.78 -31.31 -12.50
C TYR A 360 1.86 -29.86 -12.02
N ALA A 361 3.06 -29.38 -11.69
CA ALA A 361 3.30 -27.99 -11.34
C ALA A 361 3.55 -27.10 -12.57
N ASP A 362 3.14 -25.85 -12.46
CA ASP A 362 3.32 -24.84 -13.50
C ASP A 362 4.78 -24.40 -13.61
N TRP A 363 5.46 -24.23 -12.48
CA TRP A 363 6.89 -23.95 -12.37
C TRP A 363 7.43 -24.35 -10.98
N THR A 364 8.73 -24.19 -10.76
CA THR A 364 9.36 -24.25 -9.43
C THR A 364 10.13 -22.98 -9.10
N ASN A 365 10.07 -22.56 -7.84
CA ASN A 365 10.85 -21.44 -7.30
C ASN A 365 12.17 -21.99 -6.73
N LEU A 366 13.30 -21.69 -7.34
CA LEU A 366 14.62 -22.18 -6.91
C LEU A 366 15.24 -21.19 -5.93
N MET A 367 15.51 -21.64 -4.70
CA MET A 367 16.13 -20.84 -3.63
C MET A 367 17.63 -20.68 -3.87
N THR A 368 18.01 -19.74 -4.73
CA THR A 368 19.40 -19.40 -5.11
C THR A 368 20.07 -18.43 -4.13
N TYR A 369 19.72 -18.56 -2.87
CA TYR A 369 20.25 -17.83 -1.72
C TYR A 369 20.47 -18.84 -0.58
N ASP A 370 21.09 -18.40 0.51
CA ASP A 370 21.50 -19.28 1.62
C ASP A 370 22.44 -20.41 1.19
N LEU A 371 23.28 -20.16 0.18
CA LEU A 371 24.33 -21.09 -0.22
C LEU A 371 25.40 -21.23 0.88
N HIS A 372 25.61 -20.16 1.63
CA HIS A 372 26.60 -20.08 2.71
C HIS A 372 26.04 -19.34 3.92
N GLY A 373 26.47 -19.77 5.11
CA GLY A 373 26.01 -19.24 6.38
C GLY A 373 26.79 -19.80 7.56
N ILE A 374 26.39 -19.45 8.78
CA ILE A 374 27.12 -19.85 10.00
C ILE A 374 27.18 -21.38 10.21
N TRP A 375 26.27 -22.11 9.58
CA TRP A 375 26.21 -23.58 9.61
C TRP A 375 27.39 -24.24 8.90
N ASP A 376 28.09 -23.53 8.02
CA ASP A 376 29.30 -24.02 7.32
C ASP A 376 30.42 -24.44 8.28
N SER A 377 30.41 -23.92 9.51
CA SER A 377 31.31 -24.34 10.59
C SER A 377 31.27 -25.83 10.91
N SER A 378 30.17 -26.51 10.58
CA SER A 378 29.96 -27.95 10.80
C SER A 378 30.05 -28.79 9.52
N ASP A 379 30.29 -28.15 8.38
CA ASP A 379 30.40 -28.78 7.06
C ASP A 379 31.90 -28.98 6.67
N PRO A 380 32.23 -29.92 5.76
CA PRO A 380 33.59 -30.04 5.21
C PRO A 380 34.23 -28.75 4.67
N ILE A 381 33.45 -27.75 4.25
CA ILE A 381 33.95 -26.43 3.85
C ILE A 381 34.61 -25.66 5.00
N GLY A 382 34.14 -25.89 6.24
CA GLY A 382 34.66 -25.29 7.47
C GLY A 382 34.17 -23.86 7.74
N ALA A 383 34.60 -23.31 8.88
CA ALA A 383 34.18 -22.01 9.38
C ALA A 383 34.84 -20.82 8.62
N ILE A 384 34.58 -20.70 7.32
CA ILE A 384 35.06 -19.62 6.45
C ILE A 384 33.89 -18.78 5.91
N VAL A 385 34.09 -17.48 5.73
CA VAL A 385 33.08 -16.58 5.16
C VAL A 385 33.00 -16.75 3.65
N GLN A 386 31.80 -16.80 3.10
CA GLN A 386 31.54 -16.93 1.66
C GLN A 386 30.26 -16.16 1.28
N GLY A 387 30.08 -15.90 -0.02
CA GLY A 387 28.93 -15.20 -0.55
C GLY A 387 27.68 -16.08 -0.64
N HIS A 388 26.61 -15.75 0.09
CA HIS A 388 25.41 -16.63 0.14
C HIS A 388 24.56 -16.68 -1.14
N THR A 389 24.87 -15.84 -2.13
CA THR A 389 24.20 -15.78 -3.44
C THR A 389 25.19 -15.88 -4.60
N ASN A 390 26.26 -16.64 -4.44
CA ASN A 390 27.33 -16.81 -5.43
C ASN A 390 26.81 -17.37 -6.78
N LEU A 391 26.90 -16.57 -7.85
CA LEU A 391 26.44 -16.92 -9.20
C LEU A 391 27.15 -18.15 -9.80
N THR A 392 28.41 -18.39 -9.44
CA THR A 392 29.13 -19.60 -9.91
C THR A 392 28.48 -20.87 -9.37
N GLU A 393 28.01 -20.85 -8.13
CA GLU A 393 27.32 -21.97 -7.49
C GLU A 393 25.85 -22.06 -7.90
N ILE A 394 25.19 -20.92 -8.13
CA ILE A 394 23.84 -20.88 -8.71
C ILE A 394 23.82 -21.57 -10.09
N LYS A 395 24.87 -21.38 -10.91
CA LYS A 395 25.04 -22.10 -12.17
C LYS A 395 25.13 -23.61 -11.96
N LEU A 396 25.90 -24.06 -10.97
CA LEU A 396 26.01 -25.48 -10.62
C LEU A 396 24.68 -26.06 -10.10
N ALA A 397 23.90 -25.28 -9.35
CA ALA A 397 22.55 -25.67 -8.92
C ALA A 397 21.62 -25.85 -10.13
N ALA A 398 21.64 -24.92 -11.09
CA ALA A 398 20.86 -25.03 -12.33
C ALA A 398 21.24 -26.24 -13.18
N GLU A 399 22.53 -26.64 -13.19
CA GLU A 399 22.98 -27.86 -13.88
C GLU A 399 22.27 -29.12 -13.38
N LEU A 400 21.91 -29.20 -12.10
CA LEU A 400 21.18 -30.35 -11.55
C LEU A 400 19.82 -30.55 -12.24
N PHE A 401 19.16 -29.47 -12.64
CA PHE A 401 17.90 -29.51 -13.40
C PHE A 401 18.11 -30.00 -14.83
N TRP A 402 19.21 -29.59 -15.47
CA TRP A 402 19.53 -29.98 -16.83
C TRP A 402 19.87 -31.47 -16.94
N ARG A 403 20.48 -32.07 -15.90
CA ARG A 403 20.76 -33.52 -15.84
C ARG A 403 19.51 -34.39 -15.93
N VAL A 404 18.36 -33.86 -15.52
CA VAL A 404 17.06 -34.53 -15.62
C VAL A 404 16.14 -33.87 -16.65
N ASN A 405 16.72 -33.13 -17.61
CA ASN A 405 16.07 -32.54 -18.77
C ASN A 405 14.92 -31.57 -18.44
N ILE A 406 15.02 -30.80 -17.36
CA ILE A 406 14.03 -29.75 -17.05
C ILE A 406 14.27 -28.53 -17.95
N PRO A 407 13.26 -28.07 -18.70
CA PRO A 407 13.34 -26.83 -19.48
C PRO A 407 13.64 -25.62 -18.59
N PRO A 408 14.58 -24.72 -18.97
CA PRO A 408 14.88 -23.50 -18.22
C PRO A 408 13.64 -22.65 -17.92
N SER A 409 12.66 -22.60 -18.84
CA SER A 409 11.43 -21.81 -18.68
C SER A 409 10.53 -22.26 -17.52
N LYS A 410 10.77 -23.43 -16.93
CA LYS A 410 10.04 -23.98 -15.77
C LYS A 410 10.66 -23.60 -14.42
N ILE A 411 11.81 -22.93 -14.42
CA ILE A 411 12.57 -22.60 -13.22
C ILE A 411 12.51 -21.08 -13.02
N VAL A 412 12.09 -20.65 -11.84
CA VAL A 412 12.08 -19.25 -11.41
C VAL A 412 13.23 -19.07 -10.41
N MET A 413 14.16 -18.16 -10.70
CA MET A 413 15.38 -17.96 -9.91
C MET A 413 15.12 -17.03 -8.72
N GLY A 414 15.62 -17.39 -7.53
CA GLY A 414 15.50 -16.62 -6.30
C GLY A 414 16.51 -15.47 -6.17
N PHE A 415 16.07 -14.35 -5.59
CA PHE A 415 16.85 -13.18 -5.25
C PHE A 415 16.61 -12.83 -3.78
N GLY A 416 17.66 -12.84 -2.97
CA GLY A 416 17.57 -12.56 -1.54
C GLY A 416 17.65 -11.05 -1.26
N PHE A 417 16.62 -10.48 -0.65
CA PHE A 417 16.59 -9.09 -0.18
C PHE A 417 17.09 -9.00 1.28
N TYR A 418 18.22 -9.64 1.51
CA TYR A 418 18.92 -9.70 2.77
C TYR A 418 20.37 -10.13 2.51
N GLY A 419 21.21 -10.05 3.53
CA GLY A 419 22.55 -10.62 3.50
C GLY A 419 22.77 -11.62 4.62
N ARG A 420 23.68 -12.58 4.36
CA ARG A 420 24.23 -13.46 5.40
C ARG A 420 25.52 -12.88 5.94
N SER A 421 25.62 -12.85 7.26
CA SER A 421 26.67 -12.14 7.98
C SER A 421 27.36 -12.98 9.06
N PHE A 422 28.58 -12.59 9.41
CA PHE A 422 29.50 -13.37 10.22
C PHE A 422 30.32 -12.45 11.12
N THR A 423 30.82 -12.98 12.24
CA THR A 423 31.90 -12.37 13.00
C THR A 423 33.22 -13.00 12.58
N LEU A 424 34.13 -12.21 11.98
CA LEU A 424 35.46 -12.65 11.58
C LEU A 424 36.30 -13.06 12.80
N ALA A 425 37.04 -14.16 12.66
CA ALA A 425 37.98 -14.63 13.69
C ALA A 425 39.19 -13.69 13.82
N SER A 426 39.58 -13.00 12.73
CA SER A 426 40.62 -11.98 12.73
C SER A 426 40.21 -10.81 11.84
N SER A 427 40.33 -9.58 12.36
CA SER A 427 40.08 -8.35 11.58
C SER A 427 41.12 -8.09 10.48
N SER A 428 42.22 -8.85 10.45
CA SER A 428 43.24 -8.74 9.40
C SER A 428 42.87 -9.43 8.08
N CYS A 429 41.84 -10.27 8.08
CA CYS A 429 41.39 -11.04 6.92
C CYS A 429 39.91 -10.72 6.67
N THR A 430 39.59 -10.06 5.56
CA THR A 430 38.25 -9.51 5.28
C THR A 430 37.63 -9.98 3.96
N ILE A 431 38.27 -10.93 3.28
CA ILE A 431 37.85 -11.46 1.98
C ILE A 431 37.12 -12.82 2.15
N PRO A 432 36.33 -13.26 1.16
CA PRO A 432 35.85 -14.65 1.10
C PRO A 432 36.99 -15.66 1.34
N GLY A 433 36.70 -16.71 2.11
CA GLY A 433 37.69 -17.70 2.58
C GLY A 433 38.34 -17.38 3.93
N CYS A 434 38.15 -16.19 4.49
CA CYS A 434 38.62 -15.87 5.84
C CYS A 434 37.82 -16.60 6.92
N ALA A 435 38.46 -17.00 8.02
CA ALA A 435 37.80 -17.71 9.10
C ALA A 435 36.82 -16.82 9.90
N PHE A 436 35.67 -17.37 10.30
CA PHE A 436 34.72 -16.74 11.23
C PHE A 436 34.70 -17.46 12.58
N SER A 437 34.29 -16.74 13.64
CA SER A 437 34.12 -17.27 15.00
C SER A 437 32.65 -17.50 15.38
N GLY A 438 31.71 -16.94 14.63
CA GLY A 438 30.28 -17.19 14.78
C GLY A 438 29.43 -16.24 13.93
N ALA A 439 28.15 -16.16 14.29
CA ALA A 439 27.22 -15.20 13.71
C ALA A 439 27.68 -13.74 13.93
N SER A 440 27.30 -12.85 13.02
CA SER A 440 27.35 -11.41 13.34
C SER A 440 26.39 -11.07 14.47
N ASN A 441 26.55 -9.89 15.04
CA ASN A 441 25.54 -9.30 15.91
C ASN A 441 24.18 -9.21 15.16
N PRO A 442 23.06 -9.39 15.88
CA PRO A 442 21.73 -9.29 15.30
C PRO A 442 21.41 -7.85 14.86
N GLY A 443 20.62 -7.72 13.79
CA GLY A 443 20.02 -6.46 13.39
C GLY A 443 19.00 -5.93 14.42
N PRO A 444 18.76 -4.61 14.46
CA PRO A 444 17.84 -4.00 15.43
C PRO A 444 16.37 -4.42 15.26
N CYS A 445 15.95 -4.82 14.05
CA CYS A 445 14.58 -5.21 13.75
C CYS A 445 14.42 -6.71 13.57
N THR A 446 15.26 -7.33 12.75
CA THR A 446 15.20 -8.78 12.50
C THR A 446 15.61 -9.59 13.73
N GLN A 447 16.38 -8.99 14.65
CA GLN A 447 16.85 -9.56 15.91
C GLN A 447 17.51 -10.95 15.76
N THR A 448 18.05 -11.25 14.59
CA THR A 448 18.63 -12.54 14.25
C THR A 448 20.10 -12.38 13.90
N GLY A 449 20.98 -13.05 14.66
CA GLY A 449 22.42 -13.01 14.40
C GLY A 449 22.78 -13.73 13.10
N GLY A 450 23.75 -13.18 12.36
CA GLY A 450 24.20 -13.74 11.09
C GLY A 450 23.28 -13.50 9.89
N TYR A 451 22.37 -12.54 10.05
CA TYR A 451 21.39 -12.12 9.07
C TYR A 451 21.15 -10.62 9.20
N LEU A 452 20.98 -9.92 8.08
CA LEU A 452 20.43 -8.56 8.05
C LEU A 452 19.49 -8.43 6.85
N ALA A 453 18.27 -7.95 7.08
CA ALA A 453 17.37 -7.57 6.00
C ALA A 453 17.94 -6.40 5.19
N TYR A 454 17.48 -6.20 3.94
CA TYR A 454 18.03 -5.16 3.07
C TYR A 454 17.91 -3.75 3.69
N TYR A 455 16.79 -3.42 4.34
CA TYR A 455 16.66 -2.15 5.05
C TYR A 455 17.67 -1.98 6.22
N GLU A 456 18.08 -3.07 6.87
CA GLU A 456 19.08 -3.04 7.96
C GLU A 456 20.50 -2.87 7.43
N LEU A 457 20.86 -3.59 6.36
CA LEU A 457 22.19 -3.45 5.76
C LEU A 457 22.36 -2.07 5.11
N GLU A 458 21.31 -1.52 4.48
CA GLU A 458 21.33 -0.14 3.95
C GLU A 458 21.49 0.87 5.09
N SER A 459 20.84 0.64 6.23
CA SER A 459 21.05 1.46 7.44
C SER A 459 22.50 1.40 7.92
N VAL A 460 23.16 0.23 7.88
CA VAL A 460 24.60 0.13 8.21
C VAL A 460 25.45 0.96 7.25
N LEU A 461 25.21 0.88 5.94
CA LEU A 461 25.96 1.65 4.94
C LEU A 461 25.73 3.15 5.06
N ASN A 462 24.48 3.58 5.22
CA ASN A 462 24.10 4.98 5.36
C ASN A 462 24.69 5.63 6.63
N ASN A 463 24.76 4.88 7.73
CA ASN A 463 25.37 5.35 8.97
C ASN A 463 26.90 5.31 8.94
N ASN A 464 27.51 4.61 7.98
CA ASN A 464 28.96 4.43 7.87
C ASN A 464 29.45 4.71 6.44
N PRO A 465 29.39 5.97 5.97
CA PRO A 465 29.70 6.33 4.57
C PRO A 465 31.16 6.11 4.16
N SER A 466 32.04 5.81 5.12
CA SER A 466 33.43 5.41 4.86
C SER A 466 33.56 3.95 4.38
N ILE A 467 32.56 3.11 4.63
CA ILE A 467 32.53 1.73 4.15
C ILE A 467 32.36 1.76 2.63
N LYS A 468 33.27 1.08 1.94
CA LYS A 468 33.18 0.85 0.49
C LYS A 468 32.98 -0.64 0.26
N PRO A 469 31.75 -1.07 -0.06
CA PRO A 469 31.50 -2.45 -0.42
C PRO A 469 32.40 -2.90 -1.57
N ILE A 470 32.90 -4.12 -1.47
CA ILE A 470 33.73 -4.77 -2.48
C ILE A 470 32.83 -5.63 -3.35
N HIS A 471 33.01 -5.53 -4.66
CA HIS A 471 32.30 -6.32 -5.65
C HIS A 471 33.18 -7.49 -6.09
N ASP A 472 32.72 -8.71 -5.82
CA ASP A 472 33.26 -9.92 -6.45
C ASP A 472 32.52 -10.15 -7.77
N GLU A 473 33.18 -9.83 -8.88
CA GLU A 473 32.59 -9.90 -10.22
C GLU A 473 32.32 -11.35 -10.67
N ASP A 474 33.18 -12.30 -10.29
CA ASP A 474 33.00 -13.69 -10.70
C ASP A 474 31.84 -14.35 -9.93
N ALA A 475 31.76 -14.09 -8.62
CA ALA A 475 30.67 -14.54 -7.78
C ALA A 475 29.38 -13.73 -7.98
N ALA A 476 29.46 -12.54 -8.59
CA ALA A 476 28.38 -11.55 -8.63
C ALA A 476 27.76 -11.32 -7.24
N VAL A 477 28.60 -10.95 -6.27
CA VAL A 477 28.22 -10.68 -4.88
C VAL A 477 28.92 -9.42 -4.38
N MET A 478 28.23 -8.65 -3.54
CA MET A 478 28.83 -7.56 -2.77
C MET A 478 29.17 -8.05 -1.37
N TYR A 479 30.28 -7.58 -0.81
CA TYR A 479 30.58 -7.80 0.61
C TYR A 479 31.27 -6.61 1.25
N PHE A 480 31.12 -6.46 2.56
CA PHE A 480 31.85 -5.46 3.34
C PHE A 480 32.06 -5.88 4.79
N VAL A 481 32.90 -5.12 5.49
CA VAL A 481 33.13 -5.25 6.93
C VAL A 481 32.73 -3.96 7.64
N TRP A 482 32.01 -4.08 8.75
CA TRP A 482 31.72 -2.99 9.68
C TRP A 482 32.17 -3.35 11.10
N ASN A 483 32.27 -2.35 11.98
CA ASN A 483 32.68 -2.54 13.38
C ASN A 483 33.95 -3.41 13.55
N ASN A 484 34.91 -3.27 12.63
CA ASN A 484 36.19 -3.99 12.53
C ASN A 484 36.15 -5.49 12.22
N ASN A 485 35.10 -6.23 12.60
CA ASN A 485 35.07 -7.69 12.43
C ASN A 485 33.71 -8.27 12.03
N GLN A 486 32.71 -7.44 11.78
CA GLN A 486 31.41 -7.90 11.32
C GLN A 486 31.42 -7.89 9.79
N TRP A 487 31.21 -9.04 9.17
CA TRP A 487 31.30 -9.23 7.72
C TRP A 487 29.94 -9.63 7.17
N ILE A 488 29.57 -9.15 5.98
CA ILE A 488 28.32 -9.51 5.30
C ILE A 488 28.54 -9.66 3.80
N SER A 489 27.83 -10.62 3.22
CA SER A 489 27.61 -10.72 1.77
C SER A 489 26.15 -10.46 1.44
N TYR A 490 25.89 -9.75 0.34
CA TYR A 490 24.57 -9.32 -0.09
C TYR A 490 24.57 -8.99 -1.60
N ASP A 491 23.42 -8.61 -2.13
CA ASP A 491 23.24 -8.18 -3.52
C ASP A 491 22.88 -6.69 -3.64
N ASN A 492 23.28 -6.07 -4.75
CA ASN A 492 22.85 -4.72 -5.12
C ASN A 492 22.56 -4.65 -6.63
N ALA A 493 22.30 -3.44 -7.16
CA ALA A 493 22.00 -3.23 -8.57
C ALA A 493 23.01 -3.88 -9.55
N ALA A 494 24.31 -3.87 -9.24
CA ALA A 494 25.34 -4.44 -10.13
C ALA A 494 25.29 -5.98 -10.15
N THR A 495 25.11 -6.60 -8.99
CA THR A 495 25.07 -8.07 -8.88
C THR A 495 23.73 -8.64 -9.32
N TYR A 496 22.61 -7.95 -9.02
CA TYR A 496 21.31 -8.25 -9.60
C TYR A 496 21.35 -8.25 -11.12
N LYS A 497 21.96 -7.22 -11.73
CA LYS A 497 22.08 -7.16 -13.18
C LYS A 497 22.84 -8.37 -13.75
N GLN A 498 23.98 -8.75 -13.16
CA GLN A 498 24.75 -9.92 -13.62
C GLN A 498 23.96 -11.22 -13.55
N LYS A 499 23.22 -11.41 -12.45
CA LYS A 499 22.34 -12.57 -12.25
C LYS A 499 21.19 -12.59 -13.26
N VAL A 500 20.54 -11.45 -13.49
CA VAL A 500 19.47 -11.28 -14.49
C VAL A 500 20.00 -11.53 -15.90
N ASP A 501 21.16 -10.98 -16.27
CA ASP A 501 21.78 -11.17 -17.58
C ASP A 501 22.07 -12.66 -17.83
N TRP A 502 22.64 -13.36 -16.85
CA TRP A 502 22.88 -14.80 -16.96
C TRP A 502 21.58 -15.60 -17.07
N ALA A 503 20.59 -15.33 -16.20
CA ALA A 503 19.31 -16.02 -16.21
C ALA A 503 18.56 -15.82 -17.55
N ASN A 504 18.63 -14.62 -18.12
CA ASN A 504 18.11 -14.33 -19.46
C ASN A 504 18.87 -15.08 -20.56
N SER A 505 20.21 -15.19 -20.46
CA SER A 505 21.03 -15.90 -21.45
C SER A 505 20.68 -17.40 -21.56
N VAL A 506 20.22 -17.99 -20.46
CA VAL A 506 19.76 -19.40 -20.41
C VAL A 506 18.26 -19.54 -20.70
N GLY A 507 17.49 -18.45 -20.54
CA GLY A 507 16.05 -18.42 -20.75
C GLY A 507 15.25 -18.98 -19.56
N LEU A 508 15.61 -18.61 -18.32
CA LEU A 508 14.84 -18.98 -17.13
C LEU A 508 13.40 -18.42 -17.17
N GLY A 509 12.51 -18.98 -16.35
CA GLY A 509 11.08 -18.70 -16.36
C GLY A 509 10.63 -17.44 -15.61
N GLY A 510 11.50 -16.86 -14.78
CA GLY A 510 11.18 -15.67 -13.96
C GLY A 510 12.19 -15.41 -12.85
N ALA A 511 11.90 -14.36 -12.07
CA ALA A 511 12.55 -14.00 -10.82
C ALA A 511 11.58 -14.17 -9.64
N MET A 512 12.09 -14.70 -8.54
CA MET A 512 11.44 -14.81 -7.25
C MET A 512 12.24 -14.01 -6.24
N ILE A 513 11.58 -13.29 -5.33
CA ILE A 513 12.20 -12.40 -4.35
C ILE A 513 11.87 -12.94 -2.96
N TRP A 514 12.91 -13.19 -2.16
CA TRP A 514 12.81 -13.52 -0.74
C TRP A 514 13.50 -12.43 0.10
N ALA A 515 12.79 -11.56 0.81
CA ALA A 515 11.35 -11.31 0.70
C ALA A 515 11.07 -9.84 0.35
N SER A 516 9.93 -9.58 -0.30
CA SER A 516 9.59 -8.25 -0.78
C SER A 516 9.39 -7.24 0.36
N ASP A 517 8.98 -7.69 1.54
CA ASP A 517 8.82 -6.87 2.74
C ASP A 517 10.15 -6.55 3.47
N GLN A 518 11.29 -7.05 2.97
CA GLN A 518 12.61 -6.76 3.54
C GLN A 518 13.37 -5.64 2.82
N ASP A 519 12.76 -5.06 1.78
CA ASP A 519 13.26 -3.86 1.12
C ASP A 519 13.14 -2.63 2.04
N ASP A 520 13.74 -1.51 1.67
CA ASP A 520 13.57 -0.26 2.41
C ASP A 520 12.24 0.46 2.06
N ASP A 521 11.89 1.49 2.84
CA ASP A 521 10.68 2.32 2.64
C ASP A 521 10.67 3.07 1.28
N LYS A 522 11.75 2.98 0.50
CA LYS A 522 11.90 3.59 -0.83
C LYS A 522 11.87 2.54 -1.95
N TYR A 523 11.70 1.26 -1.61
CA TYR A 523 11.74 0.12 -2.52
C TYR A 523 13.04 0.05 -3.34
N SER A 524 14.18 0.36 -2.71
CA SER A 524 15.45 0.51 -3.42
C SER A 524 16.00 -0.81 -3.97
N ALA A 525 15.79 -1.95 -3.31
CA ALA A 525 16.16 -3.27 -3.82
C ALA A 525 15.28 -3.68 -5.01
N HIS A 526 13.95 -3.46 -4.95
CA HIS A 526 13.06 -3.70 -6.09
C HIS A 526 13.46 -2.83 -7.28
N ALA A 527 13.72 -1.54 -7.05
CA ALA A 527 14.17 -0.61 -8.10
C ALA A 527 15.51 -1.04 -8.70
N ALA A 528 16.45 -1.50 -7.87
CA ALA A 528 17.76 -1.99 -8.27
C ALA A 528 17.67 -3.27 -9.12
N LEU A 529 16.81 -4.23 -8.74
CA LEU A 529 16.58 -5.47 -9.48
C LEU A 529 15.90 -5.21 -10.83
N LEU A 530 14.88 -4.36 -10.85
CA LEU A 530 14.06 -4.11 -12.04
C LEU A 530 14.64 -3.04 -12.98
N GLY A 531 15.54 -2.20 -12.49
CA GLY A 531 16.10 -1.08 -13.26
C GLY A 531 15.06 0.00 -13.58
N MET A 532 14.04 0.16 -12.73
CA MET A 532 12.98 1.15 -12.90
C MET A 532 12.57 1.78 -11.56
N THR A 533 11.97 2.97 -11.61
CA THR A 533 11.37 3.59 -10.44
C THR A 533 10.07 2.88 -10.08
N ILE A 534 9.92 2.51 -8.81
CA ILE A 534 8.77 1.78 -8.30
C ILE A 534 7.75 2.77 -7.73
N LYS A 535 6.49 2.62 -8.14
CA LYS A 535 5.37 3.36 -7.54
C LYS A 535 4.88 2.64 -6.29
N SER A 536 4.61 3.40 -5.23
CA SER A 536 3.92 2.86 -4.05
C SER A 536 2.53 2.35 -4.42
N THR A 537 2.02 1.38 -3.67
CA THR A 537 0.66 0.83 -3.90
C THR A 537 -0.44 1.85 -3.73
N SER A 538 -0.26 2.83 -2.83
CA SER A 538 -1.14 4.01 -2.75
C SER A 538 -1.13 4.82 -4.05
N SER A 539 0.06 5.11 -4.60
CA SER A 539 0.21 5.83 -5.86
C SER A 539 -0.34 5.04 -7.05
N LEU A 540 -0.20 3.71 -7.07
CA LEU A 540 -0.78 2.84 -8.09
C LEU A 540 -2.29 2.80 -8.03
N ARG A 541 -2.88 2.76 -6.82
CA ARG A 541 -4.33 2.85 -6.65
C ARG A 541 -4.85 4.17 -7.19
N ASP A 542 -4.20 5.27 -6.87
CA ASP A 542 -4.57 6.60 -7.37
C ASP A 542 -4.38 6.71 -8.88
N LEU A 543 -3.31 6.12 -9.43
CA LEU A 543 -3.07 6.04 -10.87
C LEU A 543 -4.02 5.11 -11.59
N GLN A 544 -4.46 3.99 -11.01
CA GLN A 544 -5.46 3.11 -11.60
C GLN A 544 -6.85 3.75 -11.56
N LEU A 545 -7.21 4.47 -10.51
CA LEU A 545 -8.40 5.30 -10.52
C LEU A 545 -8.32 6.37 -11.63
N THR A 546 -7.11 6.81 -11.97
CA THR A 546 -6.82 7.76 -13.05
C THR A 546 -6.77 7.09 -14.44
N ASP A 547 -6.20 5.90 -14.60
CA ASP A 547 -6.05 5.15 -15.85
C ASP A 547 -7.32 4.39 -16.22
N LEU A 548 -8.11 3.94 -15.23
CA LEU A 548 -9.50 3.47 -15.39
C LEU A 548 -10.40 4.61 -15.88
N ALA A 549 -10.07 5.86 -15.54
CA ALA A 549 -10.73 7.04 -16.08
C ALA A 549 -10.23 7.42 -17.50
N ASN A 550 -9.05 6.96 -17.93
CA ASN A 550 -8.41 7.39 -19.17
C ASN A 550 -8.36 6.34 -20.31
N SER A 551 -8.40 5.02 -20.05
CA SER A 551 -7.91 4.02 -21.03
C SER A 551 -8.93 3.20 -21.82
N ASN A 552 -10.23 3.11 -21.46
CA ASN A 552 -11.21 2.37 -22.28
C ASN A 552 -12.69 2.70 -21.96
N PRO A 553 -13.45 3.40 -22.84
CA PRO A 553 -14.86 3.72 -22.61
C PRO A 553 -15.79 2.48 -22.49
N VAL A 554 -15.37 1.31 -22.96
CA VAL A 554 -16.17 0.07 -22.92
C VAL A 554 -16.10 -0.62 -21.55
N SER A 555 -15.00 -0.51 -20.81
CA SER A 555 -14.90 -1.11 -19.46
C SER A 555 -15.67 -0.31 -18.41
N VAL A 556 -15.88 0.99 -18.61
CA VAL A 556 -16.81 1.79 -17.78
C VAL A 556 -18.25 1.33 -18.01
N SER A 557 -18.64 1.02 -19.26
CA SER A 557 -19.96 0.45 -19.54
C SER A 557 -20.15 -0.97 -19.01
N GLN A 558 -19.09 -1.79 -18.93
CA GLN A 558 -19.13 -3.13 -18.33
C GLN A 558 -19.06 -3.10 -16.80
N SER A 559 -18.31 -2.18 -16.19
CA SER A 559 -18.31 -1.96 -14.73
C SER A 559 -19.61 -1.32 -14.24
N LEU A 560 -20.25 -0.43 -15.02
CA LEU A 560 -21.60 0.08 -14.73
C LEU A 560 -22.69 -0.97 -14.98
N ALA A 561 -22.51 -1.88 -15.95
CA ALA A 561 -23.35 -3.08 -16.11
C ALA A 561 -23.16 -4.11 -14.97
N SER A 562 -22.02 -4.11 -14.27
CA SER A 562 -21.86 -4.92 -13.06
C SER A 562 -22.67 -4.39 -11.87
N PHE A 563 -23.03 -3.10 -11.85
CA PHE A 563 -23.87 -2.47 -10.82
C PHE A 563 -25.38 -2.57 -11.08
N ASN A 564 -25.83 -2.82 -12.32
CA ASN A 564 -27.25 -3.14 -12.59
C ASN A 564 -27.59 -4.63 -12.37
N GLY A 565 -26.62 -5.40 -11.90
CA GLY A 565 -26.80 -6.79 -11.53
C GLY A 565 -26.95 -7.74 -12.71
N GLN A 566 -26.62 -7.35 -13.95
CA GLN A 566 -26.63 -8.24 -15.12
C GLN A 566 -25.77 -9.51 -14.95
N GLN A 567 -24.78 -9.48 -14.06
CA GLN A 567 -23.95 -10.63 -13.70
C GLN A 567 -24.47 -11.41 -12.49
N CYS A 568 -25.54 -10.93 -11.85
CA CYS A 568 -26.24 -11.65 -10.80
C CYS A 568 -27.18 -12.69 -11.39
N LYS A 569 -27.34 -13.82 -10.69
CA LYS A 569 -28.27 -14.90 -11.08
C LYS A 569 -28.88 -15.57 -9.87
N THR A 570 -30.12 -16.00 -9.98
CA THR A 570 -30.71 -16.94 -9.02
C THR A 570 -30.22 -18.35 -9.34
N TYR A 571 -29.78 -19.07 -8.32
CA TYR A 571 -29.37 -20.46 -8.43
C TYR A 571 -30.53 -21.31 -8.96
N SER A 572 -30.32 -21.98 -10.08
CA SER A 572 -31.36 -22.77 -10.77
C SER A 572 -31.45 -24.23 -10.28
N GLY A 573 -30.57 -24.65 -9.36
CA GLY A 573 -30.51 -26.02 -8.85
C GLY A 573 -31.58 -26.37 -7.80
N LYS A 574 -31.37 -27.48 -7.10
CA LYS A 574 -32.21 -27.90 -5.96
C LYS A 574 -32.08 -26.89 -4.82
N CYS A 575 -33.13 -26.71 -4.03
CA CYS A 575 -33.09 -25.82 -2.87
C CYS A 575 -31.99 -26.24 -1.90
N VAL A 576 -31.27 -25.25 -1.36
CA VAL A 576 -30.16 -25.44 -0.41
C VAL A 576 -30.60 -25.01 0.98
N ASP A 577 -30.02 -25.63 2.00
CA ASP A 577 -30.27 -25.24 3.39
C ASP A 577 -29.68 -23.85 3.61
N LEU A 578 -30.52 -22.89 4.00
CA LEU A 578 -30.11 -21.50 4.16
C LEU A 578 -29.29 -21.29 5.45
N ASN A 579 -29.30 -22.26 6.37
CA ASN A 579 -28.43 -22.24 7.55
C ASN A 579 -27.03 -22.82 7.25
N ASP A 580 -26.83 -23.42 6.07
CA ASP A 580 -25.55 -23.96 5.64
C ASP A 580 -24.84 -22.98 4.70
N ASN A 581 -24.00 -22.13 5.27
CA ASN A 581 -23.19 -21.15 4.53
C ASN A 581 -22.30 -21.79 3.46
N ALA A 582 -21.84 -23.03 3.67
CA ALA A 582 -21.03 -23.75 2.71
C ALA A 582 -21.87 -24.23 1.51
N ALA A 583 -23.08 -24.73 1.76
CA ALA A 583 -24.02 -25.11 0.70
C ALA A 583 -24.48 -23.88 -0.11
N MET A 584 -24.77 -22.76 0.57
CA MET A 584 -25.13 -21.51 -0.11
C MET A 584 -23.98 -20.96 -0.97
N SER A 585 -22.76 -20.97 -0.46
CA SER A 585 -21.58 -20.53 -1.22
C SER A 585 -21.25 -21.48 -2.38
N ALA A 586 -21.37 -22.79 -2.16
CA ALA A 586 -21.17 -23.79 -3.21
C ALA A 586 -22.19 -23.65 -4.35
N ALA A 587 -23.43 -23.27 -4.05
CA ALA A 587 -24.46 -23.03 -5.05
C ALA A 587 -24.14 -21.84 -5.97
N CYS A 588 -23.43 -20.82 -5.48
CA CYS A 588 -23.06 -19.65 -6.26
C CYS A 588 -21.81 -19.84 -7.12
N GLY A 589 -20.88 -20.69 -6.68
CA GLY A 589 -19.62 -20.92 -7.39
C GLY A 589 -18.55 -19.86 -7.10
N SER A 590 -17.34 -20.09 -7.60
CA SER A 590 -16.18 -19.20 -7.36
C SER A 590 -16.37 -17.81 -7.97
N GLY A 591 -15.92 -16.77 -7.27
CA GLY A 591 -16.05 -15.37 -7.69
C GLY A 591 -17.43 -14.76 -7.50
N MET A 592 -18.36 -15.48 -6.85
CA MET A 592 -19.74 -15.06 -6.63
C MET A 592 -20.10 -15.13 -5.14
N THR A 593 -20.75 -14.10 -4.63
CA THR A 593 -21.25 -13.99 -3.25
C THR A 593 -22.78 -14.08 -3.24
N VAL A 594 -23.31 -14.73 -2.21
CA VAL A 594 -24.76 -14.81 -1.95
C VAL A 594 -25.22 -13.44 -1.44
N VAL A 595 -26.18 -12.83 -2.13
CA VAL A 595 -26.75 -11.52 -1.76
C VAL A 595 -28.22 -11.60 -1.31
N GLY A 596 -28.86 -12.75 -1.49
CA GLY A 596 -30.23 -13.05 -1.06
C GLY A 596 -30.63 -14.46 -1.48
N TRP A 597 -31.91 -14.82 -1.40
CA TRP A 597 -32.43 -16.09 -1.90
C TRP A 597 -33.89 -15.99 -2.35
N ASP A 598 -34.37 -17.01 -3.03
CA ASP A 598 -35.77 -17.19 -3.43
C ASP A 598 -36.35 -18.46 -2.82
N ASP A 599 -37.46 -18.34 -2.09
CA ASP A 599 -38.18 -19.45 -1.47
C ASP A 599 -39.06 -20.24 -2.46
N ALA A 600 -39.18 -19.77 -3.71
CA ALA A 600 -40.07 -20.37 -4.70
C ALA A 600 -39.73 -21.85 -5.00
N GLY A 601 -40.66 -22.73 -4.64
CA GLY A 601 -40.56 -24.17 -4.90
C GLY A 601 -39.78 -24.96 -3.85
N CYS A 602 -39.45 -24.36 -2.70
CA CYS A 602 -38.62 -24.97 -1.65
C CYS A 602 -39.38 -25.57 -0.44
N GLY A 603 -40.70 -25.71 -0.51
CA GLY A 603 -41.51 -26.46 0.48
C GLY A 603 -42.00 -25.65 1.70
N LYS A 604 -42.65 -26.31 2.67
CA LYS A 604 -43.30 -25.66 3.86
C LYS A 604 -42.28 -25.29 4.95
N LYS A 605 -42.57 -24.21 5.69
CA LYS A 605 -41.82 -23.47 6.76
C LYS A 605 -41.08 -24.27 7.86
N ASN A 606 -41.11 -25.59 7.86
CA ASN A 606 -40.53 -26.40 8.93
C ASN A 606 -39.01 -26.59 8.75
N HIS A 607 -38.51 -26.35 7.53
CA HIS A 607 -37.09 -26.36 7.21
C HIS A 607 -36.76 -25.14 6.33
N HIS A 608 -35.67 -24.43 6.65
CA HIS A 608 -35.30 -23.14 6.05
C HIS A 608 -34.51 -23.35 4.76
N TYR A 609 -35.21 -23.68 3.66
CA TYR A 609 -34.61 -23.96 2.35
C TYR A 609 -34.95 -22.87 1.32
N GLY A 610 -33.98 -22.52 0.48
CA GLY A 610 -34.16 -21.53 -0.59
C GLY A 610 -33.19 -21.71 -1.76
N LYS A 611 -33.31 -20.86 -2.78
CA LYS A 611 -32.39 -20.79 -3.93
C LYS A 611 -31.56 -19.50 -3.84
N PRO A 612 -30.24 -19.57 -3.64
CA PRO A 612 -29.40 -18.38 -3.47
C PRO A 612 -29.43 -17.47 -4.69
N VAL A 613 -29.44 -16.16 -4.47
CA VAL A 613 -29.15 -15.14 -5.48
C VAL A 613 -27.67 -14.80 -5.37
N CYS A 614 -26.95 -15.00 -6.47
CA CYS A 614 -25.51 -14.97 -6.54
C CYS A 614 -25.07 -13.78 -7.40
N CYS A 615 -24.23 -12.91 -6.88
CA CYS A 615 -23.65 -11.77 -7.60
C CYS A 615 -22.11 -11.83 -7.56
N PRO A 616 -21.39 -11.24 -8.51
CA PRO A 616 -19.92 -11.20 -8.47
C PRO A 616 -19.41 -10.60 -7.16
N THR A 617 -18.46 -11.24 -6.48
CA THR A 617 -18.03 -10.87 -5.11
C THR A 617 -17.55 -9.42 -5.00
N ILE A 618 -16.89 -8.89 -6.04
CA ILE A 618 -16.35 -7.53 -6.08
C ILE A 618 -17.42 -6.44 -6.29
N THR A 619 -18.56 -6.78 -6.91
CA THR A 619 -19.68 -5.86 -7.15
C THR A 619 -20.94 -6.29 -6.43
N ALA A 620 -20.81 -7.24 -5.48
CA ALA A 620 -21.93 -7.84 -4.79
C ALA A 620 -22.66 -6.74 -4.01
N PRO A 621 -23.88 -6.36 -4.44
CA PRO A 621 -24.62 -5.32 -3.76
C PRO A 621 -24.94 -5.75 -2.32
N LYS A 622 -24.90 -4.78 -1.40
CA LYS A 622 -25.30 -4.99 0.00
C LYS A 622 -26.72 -4.49 0.21
N ASN A 623 -27.39 -5.01 1.25
CA ASN A 623 -28.74 -4.58 1.64
C ASN A 623 -29.81 -4.80 0.57
N CYS A 624 -29.64 -5.84 -0.25
CA CYS A 624 -30.64 -6.23 -1.22
C CYS A 624 -31.92 -6.75 -0.55
N ILE A 625 -33.06 -6.45 -1.15
CA ILE A 625 -34.38 -6.76 -0.61
C ILE A 625 -35.36 -7.09 -1.72
N TRP A 626 -36.27 -8.02 -1.46
CA TRP A 626 -37.40 -8.27 -2.34
C TRP A 626 -38.47 -7.21 -2.17
N ARG A 627 -38.84 -6.53 -3.27
CA ARG A 627 -39.90 -5.53 -3.30
C ARG A 627 -41.18 -6.11 -3.88
N GLY A 628 -42.25 -6.08 -3.09
CA GLY A 628 -43.60 -6.53 -3.44
C GLY A 628 -44.75 -5.71 -2.83
N ASP A 629 -44.40 -4.58 -2.20
CA ASP A 629 -45.16 -3.59 -1.40
C ASP A 629 -45.51 -3.96 0.06
N ASN A 630 -45.31 -3.02 1.00
CA ASN A 630 -46.17 -1.89 1.29
C ASN A 630 -45.29 -0.64 1.62
N ASN A 631 -45.40 0.53 0.98
CA ASN A 631 -46.59 1.12 0.37
C ASN A 631 -46.29 1.87 -0.95
N GLY A 632 -46.11 1.12 -2.02
CA GLY A 632 -46.34 1.63 -3.38
C GLY A 632 -47.81 1.60 -3.81
N LYS A 633 -48.75 1.27 -2.89
CA LYS A 633 -50.22 1.36 -2.92
C LYS A 633 -51.04 0.15 -3.40
N GLY A 634 -50.47 -1.05 -3.61
CA GLY A 634 -51.22 -2.31 -3.76
C GLY A 634 -51.55 -3.00 -2.44
N SER A 635 -52.48 -3.97 -2.47
CA SER A 635 -52.80 -4.80 -1.29
C SER A 635 -51.73 -5.88 -1.08
N SER A 636 -51.58 -6.42 0.14
CA SER A 636 -50.65 -7.53 0.48
C SER A 636 -50.82 -8.83 -0.35
N ARG A 637 -51.74 -8.84 -1.30
CA ARG A 637 -52.04 -9.91 -2.26
C ARG A 637 -51.64 -9.57 -3.70
N ASP A 638 -51.39 -8.30 -4.05
CA ASP A 638 -51.14 -7.81 -5.40
C ASP A 638 -49.77 -7.11 -5.52
N CYS A 639 -48.74 -7.84 -5.98
CA CYS A 639 -47.36 -7.33 -6.06
C CYS A 639 -47.11 -6.56 -7.37
N SER A 640 -46.30 -5.51 -7.33
CA SER A 640 -46.06 -4.58 -8.45
C SER A 640 -44.77 -4.84 -9.26
N ALA A 641 -43.92 -5.79 -8.87
CA ALA A 641 -42.65 -6.14 -9.54
C ALA A 641 -41.70 -4.95 -9.73
N GLN A 642 -41.61 -4.07 -8.73
CA GLN A 642 -41.01 -2.74 -8.85
C GLN A 642 -40.06 -2.37 -7.67
N CYS A 643 -38.83 -1.89 -7.95
CA CYS A 643 -37.82 -1.44 -6.95
C CYS A 643 -38.04 -0.03 -6.40
N TRP A 644 -37.46 0.43 -5.28
CA TRP A 644 -37.59 1.85 -4.92
C TRP A 644 -36.64 2.78 -5.69
N ALA A 645 -36.88 4.09 -5.59
CA ALA A 645 -35.96 5.07 -6.18
C ALA A 645 -34.61 4.99 -5.45
N GLY A 646 -33.50 4.99 -6.19
CA GLY A 646 -32.18 4.66 -5.62
C GLY A 646 -31.90 3.17 -5.45
N GLU A 647 -32.77 2.31 -5.99
CA GLU A 647 -32.58 0.86 -6.04
C GLU A 647 -32.57 0.35 -7.48
N VAL A 648 -31.75 -0.66 -7.74
CA VAL A 648 -31.65 -1.30 -9.05
C VAL A 648 -32.17 -2.73 -8.97
N ASN A 649 -32.92 -3.14 -9.99
CA ASN A 649 -33.38 -4.52 -10.16
C ASN A 649 -32.22 -5.37 -10.66
N MET A 650 -31.73 -6.29 -9.83
CA MET A 650 -30.57 -7.11 -10.21
C MET A 650 -30.96 -8.15 -11.25
N ALA A 651 -30.46 -8.01 -12.49
CA ALA A 651 -30.70 -8.94 -13.61
C ALA A 651 -32.17 -9.26 -13.94
N GLY A 652 -33.13 -8.44 -13.51
CA GLY A 652 -34.55 -8.75 -13.72
C GLY A 652 -35.05 -9.91 -12.85
N ILE A 653 -34.37 -10.21 -11.74
CA ILE A 653 -34.71 -11.33 -10.86
C ILE A 653 -36.07 -11.08 -10.20
N MET A 654 -37.01 -11.99 -10.43
CA MET A 654 -38.40 -11.88 -9.99
C MET A 654 -38.93 -13.19 -9.41
N SER A 655 -39.76 -13.10 -8.36
CA SER A 655 -40.37 -14.26 -7.70
C SER A 655 -41.75 -13.92 -7.16
N SER A 656 -42.64 -14.91 -7.09
CA SER A 656 -43.91 -14.76 -6.38
C SER A 656 -43.74 -14.89 -4.85
N TRP A 657 -42.61 -15.38 -4.34
CA TRP A 657 -42.36 -15.63 -2.91
C TRP A 657 -41.30 -14.69 -2.31
N GLY A 658 -40.12 -14.55 -2.93
CA GLY A 658 -38.99 -13.78 -2.39
C GLY A 658 -38.18 -14.51 -1.31
N GLY A 659 -37.35 -13.78 -0.52
CA GLY A 659 -36.51 -14.28 0.60
C GLY A 659 -35.21 -13.46 0.84
N GLY A 660 -34.66 -13.34 2.05
CA GLY A 660 -33.40 -12.59 2.23
C GLY A 660 -32.89 -12.39 3.67
N PHE A 661 -31.69 -11.78 3.79
CA PHE A 661 -30.92 -11.71 5.04
C PHE A 661 -31.41 -10.69 6.08
N THR A 662 -32.06 -9.60 5.66
CA THR A 662 -32.46 -8.49 6.54
C THR A 662 -33.91 -8.06 6.26
N ASN A 663 -34.71 -7.91 7.32
CA ASN A 663 -36.10 -7.45 7.31
C ASN A 663 -36.93 -8.04 6.16
N ASP A 664 -37.34 -9.29 6.31
CA ASP A 664 -38.25 -10.01 5.42
C ASP A 664 -39.32 -9.07 4.85
N GLY A 665 -39.15 -8.68 3.59
CA GLY A 665 -40.20 -8.13 2.74
C GLY A 665 -41.26 -9.19 2.53
N ASN A 666 -42.04 -9.47 3.59
CA ASN A 666 -43.20 -10.34 3.64
C ASN A 666 -43.02 -11.64 2.84
N THR A 667 -42.48 -12.73 3.39
CA THR A 667 -42.34 -14.06 2.71
C THR A 667 -43.64 -14.68 2.19
N ASN A 668 -44.78 -13.99 2.35
CA ASN A 668 -46.04 -14.39 1.75
C ASN A 668 -45.99 -14.32 0.22
N LYS A 669 -46.58 -15.35 -0.40
CA LYS A 669 -46.76 -15.46 -1.83
C LYS A 669 -47.67 -14.34 -2.37
N CYS A 670 -47.25 -13.66 -3.43
CA CYS A 670 -48.12 -12.78 -4.22
C CYS A 670 -49.30 -13.58 -4.80
N ALA A 671 -50.53 -13.12 -4.58
CA ALA A 671 -51.71 -13.74 -5.21
C ALA A 671 -51.80 -13.36 -6.70
N ARG A 672 -51.34 -12.16 -7.06
CA ARG A 672 -51.25 -11.64 -8.44
C ARG A 672 -50.02 -10.73 -8.58
N GLY A 673 -49.36 -10.75 -9.75
CA GLY A 673 -48.09 -10.05 -9.98
C GLY A 673 -46.85 -10.79 -9.43
N LYS A 674 -45.70 -10.10 -9.39
CA LYS A 674 -44.43 -10.64 -8.88
C LYS A 674 -43.73 -9.65 -7.95
N LYS A 675 -42.82 -10.15 -7.12
CA LYS A 675 -41.79 -9.37 -6.44
C LYS A 675 -40.55 -9.30 -7.32
N VAL A 676 -39.74 -8.29 -7.06
CA VAL A 676 -38.46 -8.06 -7.73
C VAL A 676 -37.34 -7.95 -6.71
N PHE A 677 -36.15 -8.42 -7.05
CA PHE A 677 -34.98 -8.37 -6.18
C PHE A 677 -34.18 -7.09 -6.42
N CYS A 678 -34.21 -6.19 -5.43
CA CYS A 678 -33.73 -4.83 -5.56
C CYS A 678 -32.58 -4.56 -4.62
N CYS A 679 -31.58 -3.81 -5.07
CA CYS A 679 -30.48 -3.43 -4.21
C CYS A 679 -30.22 -1.92 -4.28
N PRO A 680 -29.92 -1.25 -3.15
CA PRO A 680 -29.50 0.15 -3.14
C PRO A 680 -28.21 0.35 -3.94
N ASP A 681 -28.16 1.41 -4.76
CA ASP A 681 -26.94 1.81 -5.48
C ASP A 681 -26.43 3.18 -4.94
N PRO A 682 -25.28 3.22 -4.27
CA PRO A 682 -24.66 4.47 -3.81
C PRO A 682 -24.34 5.44 -4.96
N GLY A 683 -23.99 4.92 -6.14
CA GLY A 683 -23.66 5.69 -7.34
C GLY A 683 -24.87 6.37 -7.97
N PHE A 684 -26.08 5.85 -7.72
CA PHE A 684 -27.31 6.43 -8.23
C PHE A 684 -27.55 7.86 -7.71
N SER A 685 -27.29 8.09 -6.42
CA SER A 685 -27.43 9.42 -5.81
C SER A 685 -26.50 10.47 -6.43
N GLN A 686 -25.32 10.05 -6.89
CA GLN A 686 -24.37 10.89 -7.62
C GLN A 686 -24.83 11.13 -9.06
N LEU A 687 -25.34 10.11 -9.74
CA LEU A 687 -25.81 10.20 -11.13
C LEU A 687 -27.08 11.07 -11.28
N THR A 688 -27.96 11.10 -10.27
CA THR A 688 -29.15 11.97 -10.25
C THR A 688 -28.95 13.26 -9.46
N SER A 689 -27.72 13.57 -9.02
CA SER A 689 -27.42 14.79 -8.26
C SER A 689 -27.69 16.03 -9.11
N GLY A 690 -28.51 16.94 -8.59
CA GLY A 690 -28.95 18.14 -9.33
C GLY A 690 -30.05 17.87 -10.37
N CYS A 691 -30.59 16.65 -10.44
CA CYS A 691 -31.75 16.33 -11.27
C CYS A 691 -33.07 16.61 -10.54
N GLY A 692 -34.07 17.17 -11.23
CA GLY A 692 -35.37 17.46 -10.63
C GLY A 692 -36.44 17.87 -11.62
N TYR A 693 -37.69 17.87 -11.17
CA TYR A 693 -38.80 18.40 -11.96
C TYR A 693 -38.83 19.93 -11.97
N THR A 694 -39.10 20.51 -13.14
CA THR A 694 -39.50 21.91 -13.24
C THR A 694 -40.91 22.12 -12.70
N GLY A 695 -41.29 23.37 -12.46
CA GLY A 695 -42.71 23.73 -12.38
C GLY A 695 -43.45 23.37 -13.68
N CYS A 696 -44.76 23.11 -13.59
CA CYS A 696 -45.60 22.81 -14.75
C CYS A 696 -45.52 23.94 -15.80
N GLY A 697 -45.25 23.59 -17.06
CA GLY A 697 -45.09 24.53 -18.18
C GLY A 697 -43.77 25.31 -18.19
N LYS A 698 -42.80 24.99 -17.32
CA LYS A 698 -41.47 25.59 -17.29
C LYS A 698 -40.45 24.71 -18.02
N ASN A 699 -39.39 25.32 -18.56
CA ASN A 699 -38.26 24.65 -19.21
C ASN A 699 -37.10 24.42 -18.23
N CYS A 700 -36.18 23.51 -18.58
CA CYS A 700 -34.94 23.29 -17.83
C CYS A 700 -34.10 24.57 -17.76
N GLY A 701 -33.36 24.74 -16.65
CA GLY A 701 -32.48 25.88 -16.44
C GLY A 701 -31.23 25.85 -17.33
N VAL A 702 -30.47 26.95 -17.34
CA VAL A 702 -29.18 27.03 -18.05
C VAL A 702 -28.22 25.99 -17.47
N GLY A 703 -27.57 25.20 -18.33
CA GLY A 703 -26.69 24.11 -17.90
C GLY A 703 -27.40 22.79 -17.56
N GLN A 704 -28.69 22.65 -17.88
CA GLN A 704 -29.46 21.42 -17.68
C GLN A 704 -30.02 20.85 -18.99
N THR A 705 -30.04 19.52 -19.10
CA THR A 705 -30.66 18.74 -20.18
C THR A 705 -31.98 18.14 -19.70
N GLN A 706 -33.01 18.22 -20.54
CA GLN A 706 -34.28 17.53 -20.32
C GLN A 706 -34.12 16.04 -20.60
N LEU A 707 -34.53 15.20 -19.65
CA LEU A 707 -34.55 13.75 -19.83
C LEU A 707 -35.91 13.25 -20.32
N PHE A 708 -36.98 13.58 -19.60
CA PHE A 708 -38.35 13.16 -19.91
C PHE A 708 -39.38 14.16 -19.37
N GLU A 709 -40.64 14.03 -19.80
CA GLU A 709 -41.75 14.89 -19.35
C GLU A 709 -42.77 14.07 -18.56
N ALA A 710 -43.37 14.67 -17.54
CA ALA A 710 -44.49 14.07 -16.80
C ALA A 710 -45.73 14.97 -16.82
N GLY A 711 -46.93 14.37 -16.81
CA GLY A 711 -48.20 15.09 -16.76
C GLY A 711 -48.46 15.77 -15.41
N CYS A 712 -48.96 17.00 -15.44
CA CYS A 712 -49.39 17.76 -14.26
C CYS A 712 -50.89 17.58 -13.96
N PHE A 713 -51.26 17.61 -12.66
CA PHE A 713 -52.64 17.38 -12.20
C PHE A 713 -53.66 18.41 -12.71
N TRP A 714 -53.24 19.64 -13.00
CA TRP A 714 -54.11 20.74 -13.46
C TRP A 714 -53.96 21.05 -14.97
N GLY A 715 -53.31 20.17 -15.74
CA GLY A 715 -53.01 20.36 -17.16
C GLY A 715 -51.58 20.87 -17.43
N GLY A 716 -51.03 20.49 -18.58
CA GLY A 716 -49.63 20.76 -18.97
C GLY A 716 -48.64 19.66 -18.56
N THR A 717 -47.36 19.84 -18.92
CA THR A 717 -46.25 18.93 -18.56
C THR A 717 -45.22 19.62 -17.68
N GLN A 718 -44.59 18.85 -16.79
CA GLN A 718 -43.36 19.22 -16.08
C GLN A 718 -42.19 18.43 -16.67
N LYS A 719 -41.02 19.05 -16.73
CA LYS A 719 -39.82 18.46 -17.34
C LYS A 719 -38.89 17.97 -16.25
N TYR A 720 -38.42 16.74 -16.37
CA TYR A 720 -37.37 16.24 -15.50
C TYR A 720 -36.01 16.61 -16.11
N CYS A 721 -35.28 17.47 -15.41
CA CYS A 721 -34.06 18.11 -15.91
C CYS A 721 -32.87 17.67 -15.08
N CYS A 722 -31.75 17.34 -15.74
CA CYS A 722 -30.49 16.98 -15.10
C CYS A 722 -29.36 17.91 -15.57
N PRO A 723 -28.25 18.06 -14.82
CA PRO A 723 -27.08 18.82 -15.28
C PRO A 723 -26.57 18.32 -16.64
N SER A 724 -26.13 19.23 -17.50
CA SER A 724 -25.68 18.96 -18.87
C SER A 724 -24.15 18.81 -18.94
N PRO A 725 -23.61 17.81 -19.68
CA PRO A 725 -24.36 16.74 -20.35
C PRO A 725 -24.90 15.72 -19.35
N ALA A 726 -26.17 15.36 -19.48
CA ALA A 726 -26.76 14.37 -18.58
C ALA A 726 -26.12 12.98 -18.83
N PRO A 727 -25.86 12.19 -17.77
CA PRO A 727 -25.31 10.84 -17.92
C PRO A 727 -26.31 9.85 -18.53
N PHE A 728 -27.53 10.30 -18.82
CA PHE A 728 -28.66 9.51 -19.28
C PHE A 728 -29.10 9.91 -20.69
N SER A 729 -29.54 8.93 -21.46
CA SER A 729 -30.10 9.05 -22.81
C SER A 729 -31.28 8.10 -22.99
N ASP A 730 -32.01 8.22 -24.11
CA ASP A 730 -33.13 7.34 -24.45
C ASP A 730 -34.18 7.19 -23.32
N CYS A 731 -34.36 8.27 -22.56
CA CYS A 731 -35.25 8.30 -21.42
C CYS A 731 -36.73 8.28 -21.82
N HIS A 732 -37.51 7.37 -21.24
CA HIS A 732 -38.94 7.23 -21.55
C HIS A 732 -39.74 6.61 -20.40
N TRP A 733 -41.07 6.76 -20.43
CA TRP A 733 -41.97 6.08 -19.48
C TRP A 733 -42.36 4.70 -20.02
N VAL A 734 -42.31 3.68 -19.16
CA VAL A 734 -42.74 2.32 -19.53
C VAL A 734 -44.16 2.05 -19.07
N THR A 735 -45.02 1.69 -20.02
CA THR A 735 -46.32 1.06 -19.80
C THR A 735 -46.32 -0.25 -20.54
N LYS A 736 -46.35 -1.40 -19.84
CA LYS A 736 -46.39 -2.68 -20.55
C LYS A 736 -47.75 -2.81 -21.24
N THR A 737 -47.79 -3.34 -22.45
CA THR A 737 -49.03 -3.79 -23.09
C THR A 737 -48.86 -5.28 -23.33
N ASP A 738 -49.79 -6.09 -22.85
CA ASP A 738 -49.88 -7.46 -23.36
C ASP A 738 -50.44 -7.44 -24.80
N SER A 739 -50.48 -8.60 -25.44
CA SER A 739 -50.95 -8.78 -26.83
C SER A 739 -52.41 -8.39 -27.06
N THR A 740 -53.13 -7.87 -26.06
CA THR A 740 -54.54 -7.48 -26.15
C THR A 740 -54.78 -5.98 -26.00
N GLY A 741 -53.75 -5.19 -25.68
CA GLY A 741 -53.87 -3.73 -25.60
C GLY A 741 -54.37 -3.23 -24.25
N VAL A 742 -53.61 -2.28 -23.70
CA VAL A 742 -53.79 -1.52 -22.45
C VAL A 742 -53.70 -2.33 -21.15
N ASP A 743 -52.47 -2.52 -20.64
CA ASP A 743 -52.27 -2.86 -19.21
C ASP A 743 -52.49 -1.60 -18.36
N SER A 744 -53.75 -1.25 -18.13
CA SER A 744 -54.14 -0.09 -17.32
C SER A 744 -53.71 -0.20 -15.85
N ASP A 745 -53.16 -1.34 -15.41
CA ASP A 745 -52.80 -1.57 -14.02
C ASP A 745 -51.29 -1.54 -13.71
N CYS A 746 -50.43 -1.50 -14.75
CA CYS A 746 -48.97 -1.42 -14.64
C CYS A 746 -48.32 -2.53 -13.78
N ALA A 747 -48.95 -3.69 -13.61
CA ALA A 747 -48.48 -4.76 -12.73
C ALA A 747 -47.11 -5.36 -13.12
N ASN A 748 -46.69 -5.15 -14.38
CA ASN A 748 -45.44 -5.70 -14.92
C ASN A 748 -44.64 -4.66 -15.73
N ALA A 749 -44.79 -3.36 -15.44
CA ALA A 749 -44.02 -2.31 -16.11
C ALA A 749 -42.55 -2.33 -15.61
N VAL A 750 -41.60 -2.60 -16.51
CA VAL A 750 -40.17 -2.78 -16.18
C VAL A 750 -39.31 -2.17 -17.29
N CYS A 751 -38.20 -1.51 -16.92
CA CYS A 751 -37.19 -1.04 -17.86
C CYS A 751 -36.55 -2.18 -18.68
N ALA A 752 -36.00 -1.87 -19.85
CA ALA A 752 -35.25 -2.85 -20.63
C ALA A 752 -33.98 -3.31 -19.88
N LYS A 753 -33.38 -4.43 -20.33
CA LYS A 753 -32.19 -5.01 -19.68
C LYS A 753 -30.98 -4.05 -19.68
N ASP A 754 -30.93 -3.12 -20.62
CA ASP A 754 -29.90 -2.11 -20.82
C ASP A 754 -30.29 -0.72 -20.29
N GLU A 755 -31.38 -0.63 -19.52
CA GLU A 755 -31.93 0.60 -18.98
C GLU A 755 -31.99 0.60 -17.46
N ILE A 756 -31.93 1.79 -16.88
CA ILE A 756 -32.07 2.03 -15.45
C ILE A 756 -33.32 2.84 -15.17
N GLU A 757 -34.02 2.51 -14.08
CA GLU A 757 -35.18 3.25 -13.62
C GLU A 757 -34.73 4.50 -12.86
N ILE A 758 -35.04 5.68 -13.37
CA ILE A 758 -34.63 6.97 -12.79
C ILE A 758 -35.70 7.54 -11.84
N LEU A 759 -36.99 7.29 -12.11
CA LEU A 759 -38.08 7.89 -11.33
C LEU A 759 -39.43 7.19 -11.52
N ARG A 760 -40.42 7.53 -10.66
CA ARG A 760 -41.80 7.05 -10.76
C ARG A 760 -42.84 8.15 -10.77
N SER A 761 -43.94 7.91 -11.48
CA SER A 761 -45.09 8.79 -11.46
C SER A 761 -46.40 8.03 -11.64
N SER A 762 -47.43 8.43 -10.90
CA SER A 762 -48.80 7.98 -11.15
C SER A 762 -49.37 8.54 -12.46
N SER A 763 -48.86 9.69 -12.88
CA SER A 763 -49.31 10.42 -14.08
C SER A 763 -48.49 10.06 -15.31
N GLY A 764 -47.22 9.68 -15.12
CA GLY A 764 -46.27 9.33 -16.18
C GLY A 764 -46.31 10.28 -17.39
N SER A 765 -46.44 9.73 -18.59
CA SER A 765 -46.57 10.48 -19.86
C SER A 765 -47.89 11.24 -20.05
N GLY A 766 -48.82 11.17 -19.09
CA GLY A 766 -50.06 11.95 -19.09
C GLY A 766 -51.30 11.27 -19.70
N ALA A 767 -51.21 10.02 -20.19
CA ALA A 767 -52.32 9.40 -20.94
C ALA A 767 -53.02 8.19 -20.26
N THR A 768 -52.45 7.55 -19.22
CA THR A 768 -53.10 6.40 -18.56
C THR A 768 -52.64 6.26 -17.10
N LEU A 769 -53.53 6.51 -16.14
CA LEU A 769 -53.25 6.29 -14.72
C LEU A 769 -53.19 4.78 -14.45
N CYS A 770 -52.12 4.32 -13.81
CA CYS A 770 -52.04 2.93 -13.37
C CYS A 770 -53.09 2.65 -12.27
N ALA A 771 -53.89 1.58 -12.43
CA ALA A 771 -54.87 1.15 -11.44
C ALA A 771 -54.22 0.65 -10.14
N TYR A 772 -55.01 0.60 -9.05
CA TYR A 772 -54.57 0.13 -7.73
C TYR A 772 -53.37 0.90 -7.14
N GLY A 773 -53.24 2.18 -7.49
CA GLY A 773 -52.22 3.08 -6.94
C GLY A 773 -50.79 2.83 -7.43
N ARG A 774 -50.60 1.94 -8.41
CA ARG A 774 -49.29 1.65 -9.02
C ARG A 774 -48.77 2.86 -9.81
N GLN A 775 -47.49 2.84 -10.18
CA GLN A 775 -46.84 3.96 -10.87
C GLN A 775 -46.10 3.46 -12.12
N GLN A 776 -45.98 4.34 -13.11
CA GLN A 776 -45.14 4.11 -14.29
C GLN A 776 -43.68 4.36 -13.90
N PRO A 777 -42.74 3.50 -14.28
CA PRO A 777 -41.31 3.76 -14.17
C PRO A 777 -40.80 4.60 -15.37
N ALA A 778 -39.92 5.56 -15.09
CA ALA A 778 -39.14 6.29 -16.09
C ALA A 778 -37.79 5.60 -16.26
N CYS A 779 -37.50 5.11 -17.46
CA CYS A 779 -36.35 4.29 -17.79
C CYS A 779 -35.42 5.04 -18.73
N CYS A 780 -34.11 4.98 -18.50
CA CYS A 780 -33.09 5.65 -19.31
C CYS A 780 -31.91 4.71 -19.59
N LYS A 781 -31.21 4.92 -20.71
CA LYS A 781 -29.88 4.35 -20.98
C LYS A 781 -28.78 5.24 -20.44
N ILE A 782 -27.61 4.67 -20.19
CA ILE A 782 -26.41 5.42 -19.81
C ILE A 782 -25.66 5.82 -21.08
N SER A 783 -25.52 7.13 -21.35
CA SER A 783 -24.95 7.67 -22.60
C SER A 783 -23.47 8.08 -22.52
N LYS A 784 -22.96 8.37 -21.32
CA LYS A 784 -21.61 8.93 -21.15
C LYS A 784 -21.00 8.47 -19.83
N ALA A 785 -19.73 8.05 -19.86
CA ALA A 785 -18.92 7.88 -18.65
C ALA A 785 -18.76 9.25 -17.94
N PRO A 786 -18.64 9.28 -16.60
CA PRO A 786 -18.30 10.51 -15.89
C PRO A 786 -16.99 11.09 -16.42
N ASP A 787 -16.91 12.40 -16.60
CA ASP A 787 -15.64 13.05 -16.96
C ASP A 787 -14.61 12.86 -15.81
N PRO A 788 -13.28 12.76 -16.09
CA PRO A 788 -12.26 12.61 -15.06
C PRO A 788 -12.39 13.71 -14.00
N PRO A 789 -12.30 13.39 -12.70
CA PRO A 789 -12.45 14.39 -11.65
C PRO A 789 -11.35 15.45 -11.77
N ALA A 790 -11.69 16.72 -11.55
CA ALA A 790 -10.67 17.75 -11.45
C ALA A 790 -9.73 17.47 -10.28
N MET A 791 -8.44 17.71 -10.48
CA MET A 791 -7.42 17.46 -9.46
C MET A 791 -6.96 18.78 -8.84
N CYS A 792 -6.97 18.85 -7.54
CA CYS A 792 -6.57 20.01 -6.75
C CYS A 792 -5.21 19.70 -6.11
N SER A 793 -4.25 20.62 -6.25
CA SER A 793 -2.90 20.47 -5.68
C SER A 793 -2.95 20.53 -4.15
N SER A 794 -1.90 20.02 -3.51
CA SER A 794 -1.61 20.26 -2.10
C SER A 794 -0.90 21.58 -1.86
N ASP A 795 -0.96 22.56 -2.78
CA ASP A 795 -0.24 23.83 -2.66
C ASP A 795 -1.12 25.04 -3.02
N LEU A 796 -1.77 25.63 -2.01
CA LEU A 796 -2.49 26.91 -2.13
C LEU A 796 -1.54 28.11 -2.29
N CYS A 797 -0.28 27.97 -1.87
CA CYS A 797 0.70 29.05 -1.92
C CYS A 797 1.24 29.33 -3.32
N GLN A 798 1.05 28.40 -4.26
CA GLN A 798 1.31 28.64 -5.69
C GLN A 798 0.28 29.57 -6.35
N LEU A 799 -0.83 29.89 -5.67
CA LEU A 799 -1.83 30.82 -6.18
C LEU A 799 -1.37 32.28 -5.92
N PRO A 800 -1.33 33.13 -6.96
CA PRO A 800 -0.90 34.53 -6.80
C PRO A 800 -1.72 35.27 -5.74
N GLY A 801 -1.04 35.78 -4.71
CA GLY A 801 -1.64 36.57 -3.64
C GLY A 801 -2.25 35.77 -2.49
N VAL A 802 -2.19 34.43 -2.53
CA VAL A 802 -2.70 33.55 -1.46
C VAL A 802 -1.65 33.33 -0.36
N CYS A 803 -0.40 33.08 -0.75
CA CYS A 803 0.76 33.12 0.15
C CYS A 803 1.88 33.92 -0.53
N THR A 804 2.52 34.89 0.12
CA THR A 804 3.81 35.41 -0.36
C THR A 804 4.95 34.55 0.21
N ASN A 805 6.09 34.50 -0.49
CA ASN A 805 7.23 33.58 -0.30
C ASN A 805 7.99 33.72 1.04
N ASP A 806 7.35 34.28 2.06
CA ASP A 806 7.82 34.58 3.39
C ASP A 806 6.76 34.23 4.47
N GLY A 807 5.63 33.63 4.08
CA GLY A 807 4.56 33.22 5.01
C GLY A 807 3.57 34.33 5.36
N THR A 808 3.56 35.43 4.63
CA THR A 808 2.59 36.54 4.77
C THR A 808 1.58 36.50 3.61
N PRO A 809 0.25 36.51 3.86
CA PRO A 809 -0.73 36.78 2.82
C PRO A 809 -0.61 38.23 2.33
N GLY A 810 -1.01 38.51 1.09
CA GLY A 810 -0.82 39.79 0.38
C GLY A 810 -1.58 41.01 0.90
N ILE A 811 -1.53 41.30 2.20
CA ILE A 811 -1.88 42.58 2.81
C ILE A 811 -0.73 42.94 3.76
N ALA A 812 0.14 43.86 3.32
CA ALA A 812 1.22 44.53 4.05
C ALA A 812 1.47 44.06 5.50
N ALA A 813 2.23 42.97 5.68
CA ALA A 813 2.82 42.60 6.96
C ALA A 813 4.34 42.77 6.84
N ASN A 814 4.83 43.86 7.43
CA ASN A 814 6.25 44.19 7.50
C ASN A 814 7.02 43.18 8.36
N LYS A 815 8.33 43.07 8.11
CA LYS A 815 9.30 42.27 8.87
C LYS A 815 9.17 42.52 10.39
N ARG A 816 9.31 41.46 11.19
CA ARG A 816 9.54 41.50 12.64
C ARG A 816 10.86 42.21 12.94
N ASP A 817 10.81 43.51 13.20
CA ASP A 817 11.96 44.27 13.67
C ASP A 817 11.95 44.21 15.21
N LEU A 818 12.86 43.41 15.78
CA LEU A 818 13.07 43.14 17.22
C LEU A 818 13.50 44.38 18.04
N ALA A 819 13.33 45.60 17.52
CA ALA A 819 13.96 46.79 18.05
C ALA A 819 13.09 47.65 18.97
N LEU A 820 11.81 47.31 19.23
CA LEU A 820 10.88 48.25 19.87
C LEU A 820 10.35 47.91 21.26
N VAL A 821 10.59 46.73 21.86
CA VAL A 821 10.12 46.46 23.24
C VAL A 821 11.13 45.61 24.02
N GLU A 822 12.11 46.25 24.63
CA GLU A 822 13.24 45.60 25.35
C GLU A 822 12.93 45.15 26.80
N SER A 823 11.67 45.10 27.27
CA SER A 823 11.43 44.92 28.72
C SER A 823 10.29 44.01 29.17
N VAL A 824 9.71 43.15 28.31
CA VAL A 824 8.65 42.23 28.77
C VAL A 824 8.82 40.84 28.15
N GLU A 825 9.01 39.82 28.98
CA GLU A 825 9.03 38.42 28.57
C GLU A 825 7.61 37.98 28.21
N HIS A 826 7.25 38.08 26.93
CA HIS A 826 5.93 37.67 26.44
C HIS A 826 5.95 36.19 25.99
N GLN A 827 4.88 35.44 26.30
CA GLN A 827 4.85 33.96 26.28
C GLN A 827 3.87 33.33 25.26
N ALA A 828 3.88 33.61 23.96
CA ALA A 828 2.90 33.06 23.00
C ALA A 828 3.55 32.58 21.69
N LEU A 829 2.88 31.65 21.00
CA LEU A 829 3.51 30.69 20.08
C LEU A 829 3.17 30.87 18.58
N GLU A 830 2.77 32.07 18.13
CA GLU A 830 2.25 32.31 16.77
C GLU A 830 3.31 32.79 15.74
N LYS A 831 3.30 32.22 14.53
CA LYS A 831 4.21 32.58 13.42
C LYS A 831 3.66 33.65 12.45
N ARG A 832 2.40 34.07 12.60
CA ARG A 832 1.73 35.08 11.75
C ARG A 832 1.62 36.43 12.47
N GLY A 833 1.41 37.48 11.68
CA GLY A 833 0.93 38.78 12.14
C GLY A 833 2.02 39.81 12.43
N GLN A 834 1.55 41.03 12.67
CA GLN A 834 2.34 42.06 13.34
C GLN A 834 2.58 41.63 14.79
N ASP A 835 3.62 42.14 15.43
CA ASP A 835 3.96 41.82 16.83
C ASP A 835 2.88 42.35 17.82
N HIS A 836 1.90 43.09 17.31
CA HIS A 836 0.77 43.65 18.04
C HIS A 836 -0.49 43.80 17.17
N TYR A 837 -1.66 43.87 17.80
CA TYR A 837 -2.95 44.16 17.17
C TYR A 837 -3.53 45.46 17.73
N GLU A 838 -4.04 46.32 16.84
CA GLU A 838 -4.57 47.63 17.23
C GLU A 838 -6.11 47.63 17.23
N ALA A 839 -6.71 48.09 18.33
CA ALA A 839 -8.14 48.43 18.38
C ALA A 839 -8.30 49.96 18.39
N HIS A 840 -9.01 50.51 17.41
CA HIS A 840 -9.16 51.97 17.27
C HIS A 840 -10.52 52.43 17.76
N ILE A 841 -10.55 53.18 18.87
CA ILE A 841 -11.80 53.57 19.54
C ILE A 841 -11.81 55.07 19.82
N GLY A 842 -12.34 55.83 18.86
CA GLY A 842 -12.34 57.29 18.94
C GLY A 842 -10.91 57.83 18.92
N PRO A 843 -10.45 58.62 19.92
CA PRO A 843 -9.07 59.09 20.01
C PRO A 843 -8.08 58.07 20.61
N TYR A 844 -8.56 56.92 21.11
CA TYR A 844 -7.73 55.92 21.79
C TYR A 844 -7.31 54.78 20.84
N VAL A 845 -6.08 54.29 21.01
CA VAL A 845 -5.53 53.13 20.29
C VAL A 845 -5.04 52.12 21.33
N PHE A 846 -5.65 50.94 21.35
CA PHE A 846 -5.27 49.86 22.25
C PHE A 846 -4.33 48.91 21.51
N ILE A 847 -3.15 48.68 22.08
CA ILE A 847 -2.12 47.81 21.49
C ILE A 847 -2.17 46.48 22.24
N LEU A 848 -2.69 45.45 21.58
CA LEU A 848 -2.70 44.09 22.09
C LEU A 848 -1.44 43.37 21.62
N ILE A 849 -0.49 43.19 22.53
CA ILE A 849 0.74 42.43 22.24
C ILE A 849 0.45 40.93 22.38
N ALA A 850 0.65 40.20 21.29
CA ALA A 850 0.68 38.74 21.30
C ALA A 850 2.15 38.31 21.14
N ALA A 851 2.63 37.41 22.00
CA ALA A 851 4.01 36.96 21.85
C ALA A 851 4.24 36.06 20.64
N VAL A 852 5.52 36.03 20.26
CA VAL A 852 6.02 35.40 19.06
C VAL A 852 6.90 34.21 19.41
N VAL A 853 6.60 33.04 18.84
CA VAL A 853 7.56 31.92 18.76
C VAL A 853 7.77 31.53 17.30
N ASN A 854 9.03 31.26 16.98
CA ASN A 854 9.47 31.01 15.60
C ASN A 854 9.54 29.51 15.24
N GLU A 855 9.33 28.59 16.20
CA GLU A 855 9.59 27.16 16.04
C GLU A 855 8.48 26.26 16.66
N ILE A 856 7.85 25.44 15.81
CA ILE A 856 6.76 24.50 16.19
C ILE A 856 7.25 23.40 17.16
N SER A 857 8.54 23.07 17.14
CA SER A 857 9.17 22.11 18.07
C SER A 857 9.00 22.51 19.53
N ARG A 858 8.92 23.82 19.84
CA ARG A 858 8.74 24.30 21.21
C ARG A 858 7.38 23.95 21.82
N LEU A 859 6.34 23.73 21.01
CA LEU A 859 5.04 23.23 21.49
C LEU A 859 5.20 21.91 22.23
N TYR A 860 6.08 21.04 21.73
CA TYR A 860 6.25 19.68 22.24
C TYR A 860 7.29 19.60 23.38
N ALA A 861 7.92 20.72 23.73
CA ALA A 861 8.91 20.82 24.80
C ALA A 861 8.32 21.34 26.14
N GLY A 862 7.06 21.82 26.16
CA GLY A 862 6.43 22.41 27.35
C GLY A 862 5.95 21.39 28.40
N PRO A 863 5.69 21.82 29.65
CA PRO A 863 5.30 20.96 30.79
C PRO A 863 3.98 20.20 30.59
N ASN A 864 3.17 20.60 29.60
CA ASN A 864 1.88 20.00 29.25
C ASN A 864 1.88 19.31 27.86
N ASN A 865 3.05 18.90 27.34
CA ASN A 865 3.20 18.31 25.99
C ASN A 865 2.39 17.00 25.75
N ASN A 866 1.92 16.34 26.82
CA ASN A 866 1.03 15.17 26.74
C ASN A 866 -0.44 15.54 26.50
N LEU A 867 -0.80 16.83 26.62
CA LEU A 867 -2.17 17.34 26.49
C LEU A 867 -2.45 18.02 25.14
N ILE A 868 -1.40 18.27 24.33
CA ILE A 868 -1.56 18.70 22.93
C ILE A 868 -2.04 17.49 22.14
N ILE A 869 -3.30 17.50 21.70
CA ILE A 869 -3.84 16.46 20.82
C ILE A 869 -2.94 16.39 19.56
N ARG A 870 -2.39 15.22 19.30
CA ARG A 870 -1.31 15.05 18.33
C ARG A 870 -1.84 14.88 16.91
N ARG A 871 -2.62 15.84 16.43
CA ARG A 871 -3.16 15.85 15.06
C ARG A 871 -2.60 17.04 14.30
N GLN A 872 -2.29 16.80 13.04
CA GLN A 872 -1.81 17.80 12.11
C GLN A 872 -2.78 17.91 10.94
N TYR A 873 -3.11 19.14 10.56
CA TYR A 873 -4.04 19.44 9.46
C TYR A 873 -3.29 19.91 8.22
N ARG A 874 -3.44 19.17 7.12
CA ARG A 874 -2.83 19.50 5.82
C ARG A 874 -3.87 19.59 4.72
N LEU A 875 -3.53 20.29 3.66
CA LEU A 875 -4.37 20.28 2.46
C LEU A 875 -4.19 18.96 1.70
N ARG A 876 -5.28 18.26 1.43
CA ARG A 876 -5.23 16.96 0.75
C ARG A 876 -5.02 17.13 -0.76
N PRO A 877 -3.93 16.64 -1.37
CA PRO A 877 -3.85 16.54 -2.82
C PRO A 877 -4.87 15.51 -3.33
N GLY A 878 -5.46 15.75 -4.50
CA GLY A 878 -6.39 14.80 -5.11
C GLY A 878 -7.63 15.47 -5.67
N SER A 879 -8.74 14.74 -5.73
CA SER A 879 -9.98 15.25 -6.32
C SER A 879 -10.47 16.53 -5.66
N CYS A 880 -10.76 17.54 -6.48
CA CYS A 880 -11.28 18.84 -6.05
C CYS A 880 -12.65 18.73 -5.34
N ILE A 881 -13.44 17.70 -5.64
CA ILE A 881 -14.78 17.52 -5.07
C ILE A 881 -14.80 16.76 -3.72
N GLY A 882 -13.70 16.11 -3.35
CA GLY A 882 -13.57 15.37 -2.10
C GLY A 882 -13.27 16.26 -0.88
N PRO A 883 -12.99 15.65 0.29
CA PRO A 883 -12.48 16.37 1.45
C PRO A 883 -11.25 17.19 1.07
N ALA A 884 -11.23 18.43 1.52
CA ALA A 884 -10.19 19.40 1.30
C ALA A 884 -8.99 19.19 2.23
N ILE A 885 -9.22 18.67 3.43
CA ILE A 885 -8.20 18.48 4.46
C ILE A 885 -7.84 17.00 4.67
N ASP A 886 -6.59 16.75 5.05
CA ASP A 886 -6.06 15.49 5.55
C ASP A 886 -5.63 15.67 7.02
N ILE A 887 -5.88 14.66 7.85
CA ILE A 887 -5.64 14.69 9.29
C ILE A 887 -4.64 13.59 9.64
N GLN A 888 -3.44 14.00 10.07
CA GLN A 888 -2.35 13.07 10.36
C GLN A 888 -2.06 13.02 11.85
N VAL A 889 -1.78 11.82 12.37
CA VAL A 889 -1.38 11.65 13.78
C VAL A 889 0.12 11.94 13.91
N VAL A 890 0.46 12.87 14.80
CA VAL A 890 1.82 13.26 15.12
C VAL A 890 2.37 12.33 16.22
N ALA A 891 3.58 11.81 16.02
CA ALA A 891 4.21 10.90 16.99
C ALA A 891 4.55 11.58 18.33
N ALA A 892 4.72 10.78 19.38
CA ALA A 892 5.19 11.24 20.68
C ALA A 892 6.65 11.71 20.64
N GLY A 893 6.99 12.81 21.31
CA GLY A 893 8.38 13.22 21.51
C GLY A 893 8.57 14.74 21.54
N THR A 894 9.75 15.19 21.98
CA THR A 894 10.11 16.62 22.03
C THR A 894 10.35 17.22 20.65
N ASN A 895 10.69 16.38 19.65
CA ASN A 895 10.81 16.74 18.24
C ASN A 895 10.13 15.66 17.39
N PRO A 896 8.80 15.72 17.19
CA PRO A 896 8.09 14.71 16.41
C PRO A 896 8.57 14.70 14.95
N PRO A 897 8.96 13.54 14.38
CA PRO A 897 9.29 13.43 12.96
C PRO A 897 8.05 13.76 12.11
N GLY A 898 8.24 14.53 11.04
CA GLY A 898 7.19 14.85 10.06
C GLY A 898 6.63 16.28 10.10
N LEU A 899 6.95 17.10 11.11
CA LEU A 899 6.48 18.49 11.25
C LEU A 899 7.28 19.52 10.42
N THR A 900 7.66 19.17 9.20
CA THR A 900 8.45 20.03 8.31
C THR A 900 7.55 20.90 7.45
N GLY A 901 7.65 22.23 7.58
CA GLY A 901 6.87 23.21 6.80
C GLY A 901 5.59 23.69 7.48
N ASP A 902 5.31 23.20 8.69
CA ASP A 902 4.10 23.50 9.44
C ASP A 902 4.19 24.75 10.30
N GLN A 903 3.02 25.31 10.60
CA GLN A 903 2.86 26.48 11.44
C GLN A 903 2.05 26.11 12.68
N THR A 904 2.40 26.73 13.80
CA THR A 904 1.51 26.76 14.96
C THR A 904 0.31 27.65 14.64
N GLU A 905 -0.88 27.13 14.87
CA GLU A 905 -2.14 27.78 14.56
C GLU A 905 -2.99 27.97 15.81
N HIS A 906 -3.64 29.15 15.91
CA HIS A 906 -4.57 29.43 16.99
C HIS A 906 -6.01 29.11 16.58
N PRO A 907 -6.78 28.31 17.34
CA PRO A 907 -8.17 28.00 16.96
C PRO A 907 -9.09 29.23 17.01
N LEU A 908 -8.86 30.14 17.97
CA LEU A 908 -9.55 31.43 18.14
C LEU A 908 -8.65 32.62 17.80
N GLU A 909 -8.77 33.26 16.64
CA GLU A 909 -7.76 34.26 16.20
C GLU A 909 -7.59 35.46 17.15
N PRO A 910 -6.36 35.87 17.49
CA PRO A 910 -6.09 37.08 18.27
C PRO A 910 -6.62 38.37 17.64
N GLN A 911 -6.83 38.40 16.33
CA GLN A 911 -7.51 39.51 15.64
C GLN A 911 -8.92 39.78 16.18
N PHE A 912 -9.59 38.75 16.71
CA PHE A 912 -10.88 38.91 17.37
C PHE A 912 -10.75 39.66 18.70
N ALA A 913 -9.63 39.54 19.42
CA ALA A 913 -9.39 40.22 20.68
C ALA A 913 -9.48 41.76 20.53
N ALA A 914 -8.90 42.31 19.45
CA ALA A 914 -9.02 43.73 19.11
C ALA A 914 -10.48 44.12 18.84
N ARG A 915 -11.20 43.31 18.05
CA ARG A 915 -12.62 43.53 17.73
C ARG A 915 -13.52 43.45 18.97
N PHE A 916 -13.20 42.57 19.91
CA PHE A 916 -13.88 42.46 21.18
C PHE A 916 -13.76 43.77 21.99
N LEU A 917 -12.54 44.30 22.15
CA LEU A 917 -12.34 45.59 22.81
C LEU A 917 -13.07 46.74 22.12
N GLU A 918 -13.07 46.77 20.78
CA GLU A 918 -13.88 47.76 20.05
C GLU A 918 -15.38 47.62 20.36
N THR A 919 -15.86 46.38 20.45
CA THR A 919 -17.28 46.05 20.66
C THR A 919 -17.76 46.47 22.04
N ILE A 920 -17.00 46.17 23.09
CA ILE A 920 -17.40 46.48 24.47
C ILE A 920 -17.43 47.98 24.74
N VAL A 921 -16.53 48.75 24.11
CA VAL A 921 -16.49 50.21 24.29
C VAL A 921 -17.55 50.91 23.45
N ARG A 922 -17.81 50.42 22.22
CA ARG A 922 -18.83 50.98 21.33
C ARG A 922 -20.25 50.56 21.71
N GLY A 923 -20.40 49.44 22.40
CA GLY A 923 -21.69 48.86 22.76
C GLY A 923 -22.47 48.25 21.58
N ARG A 924 -21.81 47.85 20.49
CA ARG A 924 -22.46 47.39 19.23
C ARG A 924 -21.68 46.26 18.55
N LEU A 925 -22.41 45.29 17.98
CA LEU A 925 -21.83 44.02 17.50
C LEU A 925 -21.22 44.05 16.08
N ARG A 926 -21.39 45.12 15.28
CA ARG A 926 -21.01 45.13 13.84
C ARG A 926 -20.58 46.50 13.29
N GLY A 927 -19.40 46.98 13.68
CA GLY A 927 -18.91 48.30 13.25
C GLY A 927 -19.79 49.47 13.73
N PRO A 928 -19.65 50.69 13.19
CA PRO A 928 -20.29 51.90 13.73
C PRO A 928 -21.83 51.81 13.79
N ASN A 929 -22.43 51.03 12.89
CA ASN A 929 -23.88 50.89 12.73
C ASN A 929 -24.42 49.51 13.17
N GLY A 930 -23.64 48.76 13.94
CA GLY A 930 -24.05 47.41 14.37
C GLY A 930 -25.28 47.40 15.29
N PRO A 931 -25.99 46.26 15.37
CA PRO A 931 -27.12 46.10 16.28
C PRO A 931 -26.65 46.18 17.74
N LEU A 932 -27.56 46.66 18.60
CA LEU A 932 -27.38 46.56 20.06
C LEU A 932 -27.51 45.09 20.48
N PRO A 933 -26.74 44.64 21.49
CA PRO A 933 -26.89 43.29 22.04
C PRO A 933 -28.28 43.11 22.68
N SER A 934 -28.77 41.87 22.69
CA SER A 934 -30.01 41.48 23.37
C SER A 934 -29.73 40.29 24.30
N PRO A 935 -29.91 40.41 25.63
CA PRO A 935 -30.31 41.62 26.38
C PRO A 935 -29.28 42.76 26.26
N TYR A 936 -29.71 44.00 26.55
CA TYR A 936 -28.82 45.17 26.46
C TYR A 936 -27.76 45.14 27.56
N VAL A 937 -26.49 45.12 27.15
CA VAL A 937 -25.31 45.25 28.03
C VAL A 937 -24.76 46.68 27.88
N PRO A 938 -24.51 47.43 28.97
CA PRO A 938 -23.95 48.78 28.88
C PRO A 938 -22.53 48.78 28.26
N PRO A 939 -22.19 49.79 27.45
CA PRO A 939 -20.84 49.97 26.94
C PRO A 939 -19.87 50.32 28.08
N ILE A 940 -18.61 49.89 27.94
CA ILE A 940 -17.55 50.19 28.89
C ILE A 940 -16.83 51.48 28.47
N ASN A 941 -16.50 52.33 29.45
CA ASN A 941 -15.84 53.61 29.17
C ASN A 941 -14.41 53.40 28.63
N ALA A 942 -14.11 53.98 27.46
CA ALA A 942 -12.81 53.92 26.79
C ALA A 942 -11.65 54.37 27.70
N ASP A 943 -11.83 55.47 28.43
CA ASP A 943 -10.85 56.08 29.35
C ASP A 943 -10.58 55.21 30.59
N THR A 944 -11.53 54.33 30.95
CA THR A 944 -11.35 53.36 32.03
C THR A 944 -10.53 52.17 31.56
N ILE A 945 -10.80 51.64 30.37
CA ILE A 945 -9.98 50.55 29.80
C ILE A 945 -8.56 51.06 29.54
N ASP A 946 -8.39 52.24 28.93
CA ASP A 946 -7.08 52.82 28.60
C ASP A 946 -6.16 52.97 29.82
N ARG A 947 -6.72 53.41 30.96
CA ARG A 947 -5.94 53.62 32.19
C ARG A 947 -5.60 52.34 32.97
N PHE A 948 -6.45 51.31 32.89
CA PHE A 948 -6.40 50.18 33.84
C PHE A 948 -6.15 48.82 33.20
N TRP A 949 -6.23 48.67 31.88
CA TRP A 949 -6.07 47.38 31.20
C TRP A 949 -4.66 46.79 31.34
N ASP A 950 -3.65 47.64 31.24
CA ASP A 950 -2.22 47.29 31.44
C ASP A 950 -1.71 47.62 32.86
N HIS A 951 -2.58 48.09 33.74
CA HIS A 951 -2.19 48.44 35.11
C HIS A 951 -2.08 47.19 35.99
N PRO A 952 -0.97 46.99 36.72
CA PRO A 952 -0.83 45.86 37.64
C PRO A 952 -1.86 45.92 38.78
N LEU A 953 -2.68 44.88 38.90
CA LEU A 953 -3.61 44.67 39.99
C LEU A 953 -3.15 43.47 40.81
N HIS A 954 -2.71 43.70 42.05
CA HIS A 954 -2.15 42.65 42.90
C HIS A 954 -3.12 41.48 43.09
N GLY A 955 -4.43 41.76 43.21
CA GLY A 955 -5.48 40.74 43.32
C GLY A 955 -5.50 39.77 42.14
N LEU A 956 -5.18 40.22 40.92
CA LEU A 956 -5.10 39.35 39.74
C LEU A 956 -3.95 38.35 39.86
N GLY A 957 -2.79 38.71 40.39
CA GLY A 957 -1.68 37.78 40.61
C GLY A 957 -1.99 36.63 41.59
N LEU A 958 -3.04 36.78 42.41
CA LEU A 958 -3.51 35.78 43.37
C LEU A 958 -4.57 34.83 42.80
N ARG A 959 -5.13 35.14 41.63
CA ARG A 959 -6.13 34.30 40.95
C ARG A 959 -5.46 33.04 40.36
N PRO A 960 -6.22 31.95 40.13
CA PRO A 960 -5.70 30.74 39.52
C PRO A 960 -4.88 31.03 38.26
N ALA A 961 -3.84 30.21 38.06
CA ALA A 961 -2.97 30.29 36.91
C ALA A 961 -3.73 30.06 35.60
N ILE A 962 -3.30 30.74 34.54
CA ILE A 962 -3.87 30.59 33.21
C ILE A 962 -3.54 29.19 32.71
N GLY A 963 -4.53 28.43 32.23
CA GLY A 963 -4.27 27.13 31.66
C GLY A 963 -4.07 25.99 32.65
N GLY A 964 -4.35 26.21 33.94
CA GLY A 964 -4.27 25.18 34.98
C GLY A 964 -3.10 25.37 35.95
N PRO A 965 -2.79 24.37 36.79
CA PRO A 965 -1.88 24.52 37.94
C PRO A 965 -0.44 24.95 37.59
N ASN A 966 0.02 24.64 36.39
CA ASN A 966 1.39 24.87 35.93
C ASN A 966 1.56 26.14 35.09
N GLY A 967 0.49 26.89 34.83
CA GLY A 967 0.59 28.09 34.01
C GLY A 967 0.87 29.37 34.80
N ASP A 968 0.84 30.47 34.08
CA ASP A 968 1.26 31.77 34.58
C ASP A 968 0.20 32.50 35.39
N ARG A 969 0.67 33.40 36.28
CA ARG A 969 -0.19 34.22 37.15
C ARG A 969 0.05 35.71 36.93
N PRO A 970 -0.30 36.25 35.77
CA PRO A 970 -0.07 37.66 35.51
C PRO A 970 -0.94 38.53 36.42
N SER A 971 -0.46 39.75 36.63
CA SER A 971 -1.11 40.75 37.47
C SER A 971 -1.83 41.84 36.68
N THR A 972 -1.68 41.87 35.36
CA THR A 972 -2.41 42.81 34.47
C THR A 972 -3.61 42.13 33.80
N ALA A 973 -4.61 42.92 33.40
CA ALA A 973 -5.77 42.39 32.67
C ALA A 973 -5.37 41.94 31.25
N GLN A 974 -4.49 42.69 30.59
CA GLN A 974 -3.95 42.38 29.27
C GLN A 974 -3.24 41.02 29.19
N GLU A 975 -2.30 40.76 30.09
CA GLU A 975 -1.56 39.48 30.09
C GLU A 975 -2.48 38.31 30.43
N ARG A 976 -3.46 38.50 31.33
CA ARG A 976 -4.47 37.48 31.62
C ARG A 976 -5.38 37.21 30.44
N PHE A 977 -5.79 38.26 29.73
CA PHE A 977 -6.65 38.15 28.56
C PHE A 977 -5.92 37.46 27.40
N MET A 978 -4.72 37.92 27.04
CA MET A 978 -3.94 37.36 25.93
C MET A 978 -3.34 35.99 26.24
N GLY A 979 -2.91 35.74 27.48
CA GLY A 979 -2.40 34.42 27.88
C GLY A 979 -3.47 33.32 27.80
N ALA A 980 -4.75 33.70 27.96
CA ALA A 980 -5.89 32.79 27.87
C ALA A 980 -6.29 32.37 26.44
N PHE A 981 -5.67 32.97 25.41
CA PHE A 981 -5.72 32.46 24.04
C PHE A 981 -4.80 31.24 23.92
N GLY A 982 -3.54 31.38 24.35
CA GLY A 982 -2.55 30.30 24.38
C GLY A 982 -1.18 30.85 24.75
N SER A 983 -0.35 30.07 25.43
CA SER A 983 0.99 30.50 25.84
C SER A 983 2.04 29.38 25.80
N VAL A 984 3.32 29.71 26.02
CA VAL A 984 4.39 28.71 26.16
C VAL A 984 4.11 27.76 27.32
N ASP A 985 3.57 28.28 28.42
CA ASP A 985 3.22 27.52 29.62
C ASP A 985 1.84 26.85 29.51
N TRP A 986 1.00 27.31 28.57
CA TRP A 986 -0.29 26.73 28.24
C TRP A 986 -0.50 26.58 26.71
N PRO A 987 0.17 25.60 26.09
CA PRO A 987 0.12 25.39 24.64
C PRO A 987 -1.09 24.56 24.18
N GLU A 988 -1.94 24.09 25.09
CA GLU A 988 -3.04 23.14 24.83
C GLU A 988 -4.05 23.59 23.76
N PRO A 989 -4.39 24.89 23.61
CA PRO A 989 -5.29 25.31 22.54
C PRO A 989 -4.66 25.26 21.15
N LEU A 990 -3.33 25.20 21.03
CA LEU A 990 -2.61 25.42 19.77
C LEU A 990 -2.54 24.14 18.92
N ILE A 991 -2.61 24.33 17.60
CA ILE A 991 -2.73 23.23 16.62
C ILE A 991 -1.60 23.31 15.58
N PRO A 992 -0.96 22.18 15.22
CA PRO A 992 -0.11 22.08 14.02
C PRO A 992 -0.93 22.12 12.73
N THR A 993 -0.72 23.13 11.90
CA THR A 993 -1.47 23.30 10.64
C THR A 993 -0.53 23.74 9.51
N ASP A 994 -0.77 23.27 8.29
CA ASP A 994 -0.08 23.74 7.10
C ASP A 994 -0.34 25.25 6.88
N SER A 995 0.72 26.00 6.55
CA SER A 995 0.68 27.40 6.13
C SER A 995 -0.43 27.73 5.12
N GLN A 996 -0.75 26.77 4.26
CA GLN A 996 -1.74 26.88 3.19
C GLN A 996 -3.19 26.94 3.67
N ILE A 997 -3.50 26.34 4.80
CA ILE A 997 -4.82 26.47 5.45
C ILE A 997 -4.79 27.68 6.36
N ASN A 998 -3.69 27.84 7.08
CA ASN A 998 -3.49 28.82 8.12
C ASN A 998 -3.63 30.28 7.61
N GLY A 999 -2.97 30.65 6.51
CA GLY A 999 -3.04 32.00 5.94
C GLY A 999 -4.45 32.44 5.48
N PRO A 1000 -5.11 31.65 4.60
CA PRO A 1000 -6.48 31.92 4.17
C PRO A 1000 -7.51 31.97 5.33
N LYS A 1001 -7.31 31.15 6.38
CA LYS A 1001 -8.13 31.22 7.59
C LYS A 1001 -7.99 32.59 8.25
N GLY A 1002 -6.76 33.04 8.51
CA GLY A 1002 -6.50 34.35 9.11
C GLY A 1002 -7.12 35.52 8.35
N ALA A 1003 -7.10 35.49 7.00
CA ALA A 1003 -7.76 36.51 6.17
C ALA A 1003 -9.28 36.58 6.42
N LEU A 1004 -9.96 35.43 6.48
CA LEU A 1004 -11.41 35.37 6.72
C LEU A 1004 -11.80 35.80 8.14
N TRP A 1005 -10.96 35.51 9.13
CA TRP A 1005 -11.14 36.04 10.49
C TRP A 1005 -10.91 37.55 10.57
N GLY A 1006 -10.07 38.11 9.72
CA GLY A 1006 -10.03 39.55 9.45
C GLY A 1006 -11.28 40.10 8.74
N LEU A 1007 -12.23 39.24 8.36
CA LEU A 1007 -13.35 39.49 7.46
C LEU A 1007 -12.94 39.91 6.03
N ASN A 1008 -11.74 39.51 5.59
CA ASN A 1008 -11.20 39.75 4.27
C ASN A 1008 -11.32 38.52 3.35
N ASP A 1009 -11.38 38.73 2.04
CA ASP A 1009 -11.37 37.61 1.08
C ASP A 1009 -9.94 37.05 0.96
N PRO A 1010 -9.75 35.72 1.00
CA PRO A 1010 -8.41 35.11 0.94
C PRO A 1010 -7.75 35.25 -0.45
N ILE A 1011 -8.54 35.44 -1.50
CA ILE A 1011 -8.09 35.74 -2.85
C ILE A 1011 -9.10 36.68 -3.53
N SER A 1012 -8.62 37.61 -4.36
CA SER A 1012 -9.52 38.54 -5.05
C SER A 1012 -10.34 37.84 -6.14
N LEU A 1013 -11.61 38.23 -6.26
CA LEU A 1013 -12.52 37.70 -7.28
C LEU A 1013 -12.04 38.00 -8.71
N ASP A 1014 -11.29 39.09 -8.92
CA ASP A 1014 -10.67 39.37 -10.22
C ASP A 1014 -9.58 38.35 -10.59
N THR A 1015 -8.80 37.88 -9.61
CA THR A 1015 -7.82 36.81 -9.84
C THR A 1015 -8.51 35.51 -10.24
N ILE A 1016 -9.59 35.12 -9.55
CA ILE A 1016 -10.41 33.96 -9.93
C ILE A 1016 -10.97 34.15 -11.35
N GLY A 1017 -11.49 35.33 -11.67
CA GLY A 1017 -11.98 35.65 -13.01
C GLY A 1017 -10.89 35.56 -14.09
N ARG A 1018 -9.64 35.97 -13.78
CA ARG A 1018 -8.49 35.81 -14.68
C ARG A 1018 -8.12 34.33 -14.88
N GLN A 1019 -8.09 33.54 -13.81
CA GLN A 1019 -7.85 32.10 -13.88
C GLN A 1019 -8.92 31.40 -14.69
N ALA A 1020 -10.19 31.78 -14.53
CA ALA A 1020 -11.28 31.24 -15.32
C ALA A 1020 -11.13 31.59 -16.81
N ARG A 1021 -10.78 32.84 -17.15
CA ARG A 1021 -10.44 33.21 -18.54
C ARG A 1021 -9.21 32.46 -19.08
N ALA A 1022 -8.24 32.12 -18.23
CA ALA A 1022 -7.09 31.33 -18.63
C ALA A 1022 -7.47 29.86 -18.86
N ALA A 1023 -8.29 29.28 -17.99
CA ALA A 1023 -8.79 27.91 -18.11
C ALA A 1023 -9.62 27.73 -19.39
N VAL A 1024 -10.51 28.67 -19.71
CA VAL A 1024 -11.28 28.63 -20.98
C VAL A 1024 -10.36 28.76 -22.20
N ARG A 1025 -9.35 29.65 -22.17
CA ARG A 1025 -8.46 29.89 -23.33
C ARG A 1025 -7.45 28.77 -23.56
N ALA A 1026 -6.88 28.22 -22.49
CA ALA A 1026 -5.83 27.23 -22.56
C ALA A 1026 -6.35 25.80 -22.62
N ASP A 1027 -7.53 25.52 -22.03
CA ASP A 1027 -8.15 24.19 -21.95
C ASP A 1027 -7.18 23.10 -21.46
N THR A 1028 -6.34 23.43 -20.48
CA THR A 1028 -5.36 22.50 -19.90
C THR A 1028 -5.68 22.13 -18.46
N PRO A 1029 -5.33 20.91 -18.00
CA PRO A 1029 -5.45 20.51 -16.61
C PRO A 1029 -4.81 21.49 -15.64
N ALA A 1030 -3.62 22.02 -15.96
CA ALA A 1030 -2.92 22.97 -15.09
C ALA A 1030 -3.75 24.24 -14.81
N THR A 1031 -4.35 24.81 -15.86
CA THR A 1031 -5.18 26.01 -15.72
C THR A 1031 -6.53 25.74 -15.04
N ALA A 1032 -7.12 24.57 -15.27
CA ALA A 1032 -8.35 24.12 -14.61
C ALA A 1032 -8.12 23.85 -13.12
N ASN A 1033 -7.06 23.14 -12.79
CA ASN A 1033 -6.67 22.82 -11.43
C ASN A 1033 -6.38 24.10 -10.64
N SER A 1034 -5.66 25.07 -11.22
CA SER A 1034 -5.39 26.36 -10.56
C SER A 1034 -6.67 27.16 -10.26
N LEU A 1035 -7.64 27.16 -11.18
CA LEU A 1035 -8.94 27.80 -10.96
C LEU A 1035 -9.73 27.10 -9.85
N LEU A 1036 -9.86 25.78 -9.93
CA LEU A 1036 -10.68 25.00 -9.01
C LEU A 1036 -10.08 24.96 -7.60
N GLN A 1037 -8.76 24.99 -7.50
CA GLN A 1037 -8.02 25.16 -6.25
C GLN A 1037 -8.38 26.48 -5.56
N SER A 1038 -8.47 27.60 -6.29
CA SER A 1038 -8.88 28.90 -5.70
C SER A 1038 -10.30 28.87 -5.14
N VAL A 1039 -11.20 28.10 -5.75
CA VAL A 1039 -12.58 27.93 -5.27
C VAL A 1039 -12.63 26.99 -4.05
N ARG A 1040 -11.75 25.98 -3.99
CA ARG A 1040 -11.68 24.99 -2.89
C ARG A 1040 -11.37 25.60 -1.52
N ILE A 1041 -10.72 26.78 -1.47
CA ILE A 1041 -10.31 27.46 -0.22
C ILE A 1041 -11.45 27.59 0.79
N GLY A 1042 -12.64 28.01 0.33
CA GLY A 1042 -13.80 28.19 1.21
C GLY A 1042 -14.24 26.89 1.88
N PHE A 1043 -14.23 25.78 1.15
CA PHE A 1043 -14.56 24.46 1.68
C PHE A 1043 -13.46 23.93 2.61
N ALA A 1044 -12.18 24.14 2.29
CA ALA A 1044 -11.06 23.72 3.13
C ALA A 1044 -11.13 24.30 4.54
N ILE A 1045 -11.41 25.61 4.63
CA ILE A 1045 -11.48 26.32 5.91
C ILE A 1045 -12.69 25.85 6.71
N MET A 1046 -13.85 25.68 6.07
CA MET A 1046 -15.04 25.20 6.78
C MET A 1046 -14.92 23.75 7.23
N GLU A 1047 -14.29 22.88 6.44
CA GLU A 1047 -14.02 21.51 6.85
C GLU A 1047 -13.05 21.47 8.05
N TYR A 1048 -12.01 22.31 8.05
CA TYR A 1048 -11.10 22.47 9.18
C TYR A 1048 -11.83 22.95 10.45
N MET A 1049 -12.66 24.00 10.33
CA MET A 1049 -13.39 24.56 11.47
C MET A 1049 -14.51 23.64 12.00
N ASN A 1050 -14.99 22.69 11.19
CA ASN A 1050 -15.98 21.70 11.60
C ASN A 1050 -15.36 20.43 12.22
N ASP A 1051 -14.03 20.32 12.26
CA ASP A 1051 -13.37 19.20 12.91
C ASP A 1051 -13.57 19.26 14.44
N GLN A 1052 -13.79 18.09 15.05
CA GLN A 1052 -14.09 17.98 16.48
C GLN A 1052 -12.90 18.40 17.37
N ASP A 1053 -11.66 18.21 16.92
CA ASP A 1053 -10.47 18.62 17.67
C ASP A 1053 -10.26 20.14 17.56
N PHE A 1054 -10.53 20.75 16.41
CA PHE A 1054 -10.63 22.22 16.30
C PHE A 1054 -11.69 22.77 17.26
N ILE A 1055 -12.92 22.23 17.23
CA ILE A 1055 -14.04 22.67 18.07
C ILE A 1055 -13.68 22.55 19.56
N SER A 1056 -13.06 21.44 19.96
CA SER A 1056 -12.64 21.20 21.35
C SER A 1056 -11.63 22.25 21.83
N ARG A 1057 -10.64 22.59 21.00
CA ARG A 1057 -9.60 23.57 21.35
C ARG A 1057 -10.06 25.01 21.28
N PHE A 1058 -10.92 25.32 20.31
CA PHE A 1058 -11.64 26.60 20.27
C PHE A 1058 -12.45 26.79 21.56
N THR A 1059 -13.17 25.74 21.98
CA THR A 1059 -13.99 25.78 23.20
C THR A 1059 -13.14 25.95 24.45
N LEU A 1060 -11.99 25.26 24.51
CA LEU A 1060 -11.01 25.43 25.58
C LEU A 1060 -10.51 26.88 25.66
N ALA A 1061 -10.07 27.47 24.54
CA ALA A 1061 -9.65 28.87 24.48
C ALA A 1061 -10.77 29.84 24.88
N ARG A 1062 -11.97 29.66 24.31
CA ARG A 1062 -13.15 30.47 24.63
C ARG A 1062 -13.43 30.49 26.13
N ASN A 1063 -13.51 29.32 26.76
CA ASN A 1063 -13.85 29.19 28.17
C ASN A 1063 -12.76 29.79 29.04
N GLN A 1064 -11.49 29.58 28.67
CA GLN A 1064 -10.38 30.11 29.43
C GLN A 1064 -10.35 31.65 29.41
N VAL A 1065 -10.54 32.26 28.23
CA VAL A 1065 -10.65 33.73 28.10
C VAL A 1065 -11.81 34.25 28.94
N ARG A 1066 -12.98 33.61 28.83
CA ARG A 1066 -14.16 33.96 29.62
C ARG A 1066 -13.89 33.92 31.13
N THR A 1067 -13.24 32.86 31.62
CA THR A 1067 -12.87 32.74 33.03
C THR A 1067 -11.92 33.86 33.47
N GLN A 1068 -10.92 34.20 32.66
CA GLN A 1068 -10.00 35.29 32.98
C GLN A 1068 -10.71 36.66 33.00
N LEU A 1069 -11.62 36.91 32.07
CA LEU A 1069 -12.45 38.11 32.08
C LEU A 1069 -13.27 38.23 33.38
N GLY A 1070 -13.78 37.13 33.93
CA GLY A 1070 -14.47 37.14 35.21
C GLY A 1070 -13.59 37.50 36.41
N TYR A 1071 -12.32 37.06 36.40
CA TYR A 1071 -11.35 37.50 37.39
C TYR A 1071 -11.02 38.98 37.25
N ILE A 1072 -10.86 39.47 36.02
CA ILE A 1072 -10.63 40.89 35.72
C ILE A 1072 -11.79 41.75 36.22
N GLU A 1073 -13.04 41.38 35.93
CA GLU A 1073 -14.23 42.09 36.45
C GLU A 1073 -14.25 42.14 37.97
N THR A 1074 -13.92 41.02 38.63
CA THR A 1074 -13.95 40.94 40.09
C THR A 1074 -12.91 41.84 40.72
N GLU A 1075 -11.69 41.88 40.18
CA GLU A 1075 -10.63 42.74 40.72
C GLU A 1075 -10.83 44.22 40.39
N PHE A 1076 -11.36 44.55 39.21
CA PHE A 1076 -11.79 45.91 38.94
C PHE A 1076 -12.86 46.38 39.94
N ALA A 1077 -13.83 45.53 40.28
CA ALA A 1077 -14.82 45.85 41.31
C ALA A 1077 -14.19 46.05 42.72
N ASN A 1078 -13.21 45.22 43.09
CA ASN A 1078 -12.50 45.33 44.38
C ASN A 1078 -11.73 46.66 44.52
N GLU A 1079 -11.17 47.16 43.42
CA GLU A 1079 -10.41 48.42 43.36
C GLU A 1079 -11.30 49.65 43.08
N GLY A 1080 -12.64 49.47 43.04
CA GLY A 1080 -13.59 50.55 42.77
C GLY A 1080 -13.59 51.05 41.31
N ILE A 1081 -13.06 50.26 40.38
CA ILE A 1081 -13.03 50.54 38.93
C ILE A 1081 -14.36 50.05 38.33
N PRO A 1082 -15.19 50.93 37.73
CA PRO A 1082 -16.55 50.59 37.30
C PRO A 1082 -16.57 49.87 35.95
N VAL A 1083 -16.03 48.65 35.90
CA VAL A 1083 -16.05 47.77 34.72
C VAL A 1083 -16.83 46.49 35.06
N THR A 1084 -17.94 46.27 34.36
CA THR A 1084 -18.81 45.10 34.54
C THR A 1084 -19.28 44.58 33.18
N GLY A 1085 -19.62 43.30 33.11
CA GLY A 1085 -20.21 42.67 31.92
C GLY A 1085 -19.21 42.26 30.83
N LEU A 1086 -17.89 42.24 31.09
CA LEU A 1086 -16.86 41.66 30.22
C LEU A 1086 -17.17 40.20 29.82
N GLN A 1087 -17.60 39.34 30.76
CA GLN A 1087 -17.95 37.96 30.41
C GLN A 1087 -19.17 37.87 29.49
N GLU A 1088 -20.19 38.69 29.77
CA GLU A 1088 -21.42 38.75 28.98
C GLU A 1088 -21.15 39.32 27.59
N TRP A 1089 -20.35 40.39 27.52
CA TRP A 1089 -19.86 40.95 26.26
C TRP A 1089 -19.04 39.94 25.46
N TRP A 1090 -18.22 39.10 26.12
CA TRP A 1090 -17.39 38.10 25.46
C TRP A 1090 -18.25 37.06 24.76
N ASP A 1091 -19.23 36.51 25.49
CA ASP A 1091 -20.18 35.55 24.94
C ASP A 1091 -20.92 36.14 23.74
N ILE A 1092 -21.51 37.34 23.89
CA ILE A 1092 -22.33 37.96 22.82
C ILE A 1092 -21.47 38.38 21.61
N ALA A 1093 -20.29 38.97 21.84
CA ALA A 1093 -19.43 39.44 20.76
C ALA A 1093 -18.83 38.26 19.97
N LEU A 1094 -18.44 37.19 20.65
CA LEU A 1094 -17.88 36.02 19.99
C LEU A 1094 -18.96 35.29 19.18
N ASP A 1095 -20.15 35.12 19.73
CA ASP A 1095 -21.27 34.51 19.04
C ASP A 1095 -21.65 35.28 17.76
N ASP A 1096 -21.79 36.60 17.85
CA ASP A 1096 -22.08 37.43 16.68
C ASP A 1096 -20.95 37.38 15.64
N PHE A 1097 -19.71 37.40 16.11
CA PHE A 1097 -18.54 37.31 15.22
C PHE A 1097 -18.46 35.97 14.50
N MET A 1098 -18.75 34.85 15.16
CA MET A 1098 -18.79 33.54 14.51
C MET A 1098 -19.88 33.48 13.44
N VAL A 1099 -21.04 34.10 13.67
CA VAL A 1099 -22.09 34.25 12.64
C VAL A 1099 -21.59 35.09 11.46
N GLN A 1100 -20.88 36.19 11.72
CA GLN A 1100 -20.27 37.03 10.68
C GLN A 1100 -19.22 36.26 9.88
N LEU A 1101 -18.36 35.50 10.54
CA LEU A 1101 -17.32 34.69 9.93
C LEU A 1101 -17.93 33.63 9.00
N GLN A 1102 -18.92 32.87 9.49
CA GLN A 1102 -19.63 31.89 8.66
C GLN A 1102 -20.28 32.56 7.44
N THR A 1103 -20.92 33.70 7.66
CA THR A 1103 -21.56 34.48 6.58
C THR A 1103 -20.51 34.94 5.56
N ARG A 1104 -19.34 35.39 6.01
CA ARG A 1104 -18.25 35.85 5.16
C ARG A 1104 -17.67 34.72 4.33
N VAL A 1105 -17.36 33.57 4.95
CA VAL A 1105 -16.83 32.38 4.26
C VAL A 1105 -17.83 31.89 3.20
N ARG A 1106 -19.12 31.84 3.54
CA ARG A 1106 -20.18 31.47 2.59
C ARG A 1106 -20.29 32.46 1.43
N THR A 1107 -20.30 33.75 1.73
CA THR A 1107 -20.40 34.83 0.73
C THR A 1107 -19.19 34.83 -0.22
N PHE A 1108 -17.99 34.67 0.33
CA PHE A 1108 -16.77 34.52 -0.47
C PHE A 1108 -16.86 33.29 -1.38
N THR A 1109 -17.23 32.14 -0.85
CA THR A 1109 -17.32 30.88 -1.61
C THR A 1109 -18.34 30.99 -2.75
N ASP A 1110 -19.50 31.58 -2.48
CA ASP A 1110 -20.54 31.86 -3.50
C ASP A 1110 -20.02 32.79 -4.61
N ALA A 1111 -19.38 33.89 -4.23
CA ALA A 1111 -18.82 34.85 -5.16
C ALA A 1111 -17.66 34.25 -5.97
N ALA A 1112 -16.83 33.39 -5.36
CA ALA A 1112 -15.74 32.67 -6.01
C ALA A 1112 -16.26 31.68 -7.07
N ILE A 1113 -17.27 30.89 -6.73
CA ILE A 1113 -17.96 30.00 -7.68
C ILE A 1113 -18.55 30.81 -8.84
N THR A 1114 -19.23 31.92 -8.53
CA THR A 1114 -19.83 32.82 -9.53
C THR A 1114 -18.78 33.42 -10.47
N ALA A 1115 -17.67 33.92 -9.92
CA ALA A 1115 -16.56 34.47 -10.71
C ALA A 1115 -15.88 33.40 -11.58
N ALA A 1116 -15.80 32.15 -11.09
CA ALA A 1116 -15.26 31.02 -11.84
C ALA A 1116 -16.16 30.61 -13.02
N PHE A 1117 -17.48 30.67 -12.86
CA PHE A 1117 -18.44 30.36 -13.93
C PHE A 1117 -18.47 31.42 -15.05
N ALA A 1118 -18.25 32.70 -14.73
CA ALA A 1118 -18.54 33.81 -15.64
C ALA A 1118 -17.91 33.69 -17.04
N PRO A 1119 -16.61 33.32 -17.20
CA PRO A 1119 -16.00 33.19 -18.54
C PRO A 1119 -16.53 32.00 -19.36
N PHE A 1120 -16.95 30.91 -18.70
CA PHE A 1120 -17.44 29.71 -19.36
C PHE A 1120 -18.84 29.89 -19.98
N ASN A 1121 -19.63 30.85 -19.49
CA ASN A 1121 -20.95 31.18 -20.05
C ASN A 1121 -20.91 31.99 -21.36
N THR A 1122 -19.74 32.49 -21.77
CA THR A 1122 -19.62 33.47 -22.87
C THR A 1122 -18.87 32.98 -24.11
N GLN A 1123 -18.27 31.78 -24.07
CA GLN A 1123 -17.49 31.22 -25.18
C GLN A 1123 -17.99 29.83 -25.59
N THR A 1124 -18.16 29.61 -26.90
CA THR A 1124 -18.19 28.27 -27.50
C THR A 1124 -16.77 27.73 -27.51
N ALA A 1125 -16.36 26.98 -26.49
CA ALA A 1125 -15.02 26.40 -26.40
C ALA A 1125 -14.83 25.34 -27.52
N PRO A 1126 -13.73 25.40 -28.30
CA PRO A 1126 -13.50 24.50 -29.44
C PRO A 1126 -13.02 23.09 -29.04
N ASN A 1127 -12.65 22.87 -27.77
CA ASN A 1127 -12.39 21.56 -27.17
C ASN A 1127 -13.19 21.43 -25.87
N LEU A 1128 -13.81 20.26 -25.66
CA LEU A 1128 -14.80 20.02 -24.60
C LEU A 1128 -14.26 19.16 -23.43
N GLY A 1129 -12.99 18.76 -23.45
CA GLY A 1129 -12.43 17.83 -22.47
C GLY A 1129 -12.32 18.44 -21.07
N ILE A 1130 -11.52 19.51 -20.92
CA ILE A 1130 -11.27 20.15 -19.63
C ILE A 1130 -12.40 21.14 -19.25
N TYR A 1131 -13.05 21.74 -20.25
CA TYR A 1131 -14.28 22.53 -20.07
C TYR A 1131 -15.35 21.80 -19.23
N ASN A 1132 -15.69 20.55 -19.58
CA ASN A 1132 -16.72 19.78 -18.89
C ASN A 1132 -16.30 19.40 -17.46
N GLN A 1133 -15.02 19.09 -17.26
CA GLN A 1133 -14.45 18.81 -15.94
C GLN A 1133 -14.55 20.02 -14.99
N VAL A 1134 -14.24 21.23 -15.48
CA VAL A 1134 -14.35 22.47 -14.69
C VAL A 1134 -15.80 22.77 -14.35
N ILE A 1135 -16.70 22.74 -15.33
CA ILE A 1135 -18.13 23.02 -15.11
C ILE A 1135 -18.74 22.00 -14.15
N THR A 1136 -18.42 20.72 -14.30
CA THR A 1136 -18.89 19.66 -13.40
C THR A 1136 -18.40 19.90 -11.97
N THR A 1137 -17.14 20.27 -11.79
CA THR A 1137 -16.57 20.55 -10.47
C THR A 1137 -17.20 21.80 -9.83
N LEU A 1138 -17.37 22.88 -10.60
CA LEU A 1138 -18.03 24.10 -10.12
C LEU A 1138 -19.51 23.87 -9.79
N ASN A 1139 -20.21 23.01 -10.54
CA ASN A 1139 -21.58 22.61 -10.24
C ASN A 1139 -21.66 21.81 -8.93
N ASN A 1140 -20.69 20.92 -8.68
CA ASN A 1140 -20.59 20.21 -7.41
C ASN A 1140 -20.32 21.15 -6.24
N TYR A 1141 -19.43 22.13 -6.39
CA TYR A 1141 -19.21 23.18 -5.39
C TYR A 1141 -20.47 24.00 -5.14
N ASN A 1142 -21.16 24.44 -6.19
CA ASN A 1142 -22.42 25.16 -6.04
C ASN A 1142 -23.46 24.30 -5.29
N THR A 1143 -23.57 23.01 -5.64
CA THR A 1143 -24.51 22.08 -4.98
C THR A 1143 -24.16 21.91 -3.50
N ARG A 1144 -22.89 21.71 -3.15
CA ARG A 1144 -22.42 21.64 -1.76
C ARG A 1144 -22.78 22.92 -0.99
N LEU A 1145 -22.57 24.08 -1.61
CA LEU A 1145 -22.91 25.39 -1.04
C LEU A 1145 -24.41 25.56 -0.82
N GLN A 1146 -25.26 25.21 -1.79
CA GLN A 1146 -26.71 25.33 -1.70
C GLN A 1146 -27.31 24.36 -0.67
N ASN A 1147 -26.77 23.15 -0.58
CA ASN A 1147 -27.19 22.14 0.40
C ASN A 1147 -26.64 22.39 1.82
N GLY A 1148 -25.82 23.44 2.00
CA GLY A 1148 -25.15 23.72 3.28
C GLY A 1148 -24.10 22.68 3.70
N GLN A 1149 -23.72 21.75 2.81
CA GLN A 1149 -22.83 20.64 3.12
C GLN A 1149 -21.41 21.14 3.44
N GLY A 1150 -21.05 21.06 4.71
CA GLY A 1150 -19.75 21.54 5.20
C GLY A 1150 -19.58 23.05 5.10
N MET A 1151 -20.66 23.83 4.95
CA MET A 1151 -20.66 25.30 4.85
C MET A 1151 -21.41 25.97 6.02
N THR A 1152 -21.82 25.18 7.00
CA THR A 1152 -22.47 25.61 8.24
C THR A 1152 -21.84 24.86 9.38
N PHE A 1153 -21.58 25.54 10.49
CA PHE A 1153 -21.41 24.91 11.79
C PHE A 1153 -22.67 25.17 12.62
N ASP A 1154 -23.04 24.22 13.48
CA ASP A 1154 -24.06 24.51 14.47
C ASP A 1154 -23.44 25.44 15.52
N ALA A 1155 -23.90 26.69 15.51
CA ALA A 1155 -23.46 27.70 16.47
C ALA A 1155 -23.62 27.17 17.90
N GLN A 1156 -24.58 26.28 18.20
CA GLN A 1156 -24.73 25.68 19.52
C GLN A 1156 -23.50 24.90 19.99
N TYR A 1157 -22.66 24.33 19.12
CA TYR A 1157 -21.40 23.70 19.54
C TYR A 1157 -20.36 24.72 20.03
N PHE A 1158 -20.43 25.96 19.54
CA PHE A 1158 -19.57 27.07 19.98
C PHE A 1158 -20.21 27.89 21.10
N VAL A 1159 -21.53 27.82 21.24
CA VAL A 1159 -22.36 28.70 22.09
C VAL A 1159 -22.80 28.00 23.40
N ASN A 1160 -23.08 26.68 23.41
CA ASN A 1160 -23.64 25.98 24.57
C ASN A 1160 -22.63 25.15 25.37
N ILE A 1161 -22.14 25.72 26.47
CA ILE A 1161 -21.77 24.96 27.66
C ILE A 1161 -22.55 25.58 28.82
N GLN A 1162 -23.46 24.80 29.42
CA GLN A 1162 -23.94 25.15 30.75
C GLN A 1162 -22.74 25.24 31.68
N PRO A 1163 -22.65 26.26 32.55
CA PRO A 1163 -21.55 26.38 33.49
C PRO A 1163 -21.41 25.07 34.28
N PRO A 1164 -20.18 24.56 34.51
CA PRO A 1164 -20.00 23.47 35.44
C PRO A 1164 -20.56 23.91 36.80
N THR A 1165 -21.53 23.16 37.31
CA THR A 1165 -22.05 23.31 38.68
C THR A 1165 -20.99 23.04 39.72
#